data_AF-A0A8T1WZG3-F1
#
_entry.id   AF-A0A8T1WZG3-F1
#
_cell.length_a   1.000
_cell.length_b   1.000
_cell.length_c   1.000
_cell.angle_alpha   90.00
_cell.angle_beta   90.00
_cell.angle_gamma   90.00
#
_symmetry.space_group_name_H-M   'P 1'
#
loop_
_entity.id
_entity.type
_entity.pdbx_description
1 polymer ?
#
loop_
_entity_poly.entity_id
_entity_poly.type
_entity_poly.pdbx_seq_one_letter_code
_entity_poly.pdbx_strand_id
1 'polypeptide(L)'
;MDASWQNLPLVDAAGTLTPEGTRFLEQDLADERLAVVTLLGPPPTRGSRCELVANLLAQETAPAITSDDALVLLASIKNEDEDFQVLLLDVNTPEGEDPASGLEVLTGAFCALSSLVISCYDEIGSSCCLLPALPAFQMLFQTLVRDYTTMEVYEILPKMLSVDFSPSRSLAEKLVSAEKEETDSASEALETLCRFKTKGVSYPCGMAKMRLDEFCGSHTTVKRLFGLEMTGEMLGSLLHILSLQALGQDPLDFGTAWDDYVEEKCRVLAEDALNTYVDCVHPSVSEQPPIELDAFTQLHEEIRRLSMDVYHSASKYTSTRYRTVRNKLKVDIRLHYEMELSTLKQKSREYCEELRQTLWSKLMAMVTRAYDGGTFAAMLAAIQEFDRQFNEKARGPEKAAVLRQFYQHEAIQAFQQLENVVTRQLSESRLEGLRLQLEKDFTAKKEALVEHFKQEQAQLRTSMARDMETMQKMHEAKAARVKIDGSETKRLREELTELKRQYTEQEEKAIVLEHAQQDSTNQNRVLATKVEELEIAMRREMANRTELVDTLALTIKIAEEKENALNEKIAELQLELGEKTFRVEGELQDLAQLLRKTNEEKEELQKKLNEFFLKVTALPDTLQQHLFCLDNDGQVDFADALTSYMSR
;
A
#
# COMPACT_ATOMS: atom_id res chain seq x y z
N MET A 1 -18.41 46.33 -34.41
CA MET A 1 -18.54 46.28 -32.95
C MET A 1 -19.98 46.53 -32.57
N ASP A 2 -20.63 45.51 -32.04
CA ASP A 2 -21.99 45.62 -31.51
C ASP A 2 -21.89 46.00 -30.04
N ALA A 3 -22.38 47.20 -29.71
CA ALA A 3 -22.35 47.74 -28.36
C ALA A 3 -23.74 47.71 -27.72
N SER A 4 -23.83 47.18 -26.51
CA SER A 4 -25.05 47.15 -25.70
C SER A 4 -24.82 47.90 -24.39
N TRP A 5 -25.67 48.89 -24.11
CA TRP A 5 -25.72 49.52 -22.80
C TRP A 5 -26.40 48.57 -21.81
N GLN A 6 -25.79 48.39 -20.64
CA GLN A 6 -26.23 47.42 -19.63
C GLN A 6 -26.77 48.13 -18.38
N ASN A 7 -25.97 49.04 -17.79
CA ASN A 7 -26.24 49.61 -16.46
C ASN A 7 -26.51 48.53 -15.39
N LEU A 8 -25.65 47.51 -15.36
CA LEU A 8 -25.78 46.35 -14.50
C LEU A 8 -24.83 46.50 -13.29
N PRO A 9 -25.32 46.52 -12.05
CA PRO A 9 -24.43 46.53 -10.90
C PRO A 9 -23.75 45.17 -10.73
N LEU A 10 -22.42 45.15 -10.77
CA LEU A 10 -21.64 43.94 -10.57
C LEU A 10 -21.33 43.72 -9.09
N VAL A 11 -20.93 44.78 -8.39
CA VAL A 11 -20.62 44.75 -6.96
C VAL A 11 -21.44 45.83 -6.27
N ASP A 12 -22.20 45.45 -5.24
CA ASP A 12 -23.05 46.37 -4.48
C ASP A 12 -22.23 47.33 -3.60
N ALA A 13 -22.91 48.29 -2.97
CA ALA A 13 -22.28 49.24 -2.05
C ALA A 13 -21.63 48.59 -0.81
N ALA A 14 -21.97 47.33 -0.48
CA ALA A 14 -21.35 46.57 0.60
C ALA A 14 -20.07 45.84 0.16
N GLY A 15 -19.71 45.92 -1.12
CA GLY A 15 -18.55 45.24 -1.68
C GLY A 15 -18.83 43.78 -2.04
N THR A 16 -20.10 43.35 -2.14
CA THR A 16 -20.48 41.97 -2.48
C THR A 16 -20.89 41.86 -3.95
N LEU A 17 -20.48 40.78 -4.61
CA LEU A 17 -20.90 40.48 -5.99
C LEU A 17 -22.43 40.27 -6.04
N THR A 18 -23.12 41.00 -6.92
CA THR A 18 -24.58 40.91 -7.04
C THR A 18 -24.98 39.62 -7.76
N PRO A 19 -26.15 39.03 -7.47
CA PRO A 19 -26.61 37.81 -8.16
C PRO A 19 -26.74 37.98 -9.68
N GLU A 20 -27.13 39.17 -10.14
CA GLU A 20 -27.24 39.47 -11.58
C GLU A 20 -25.86 39.61 -12.21
N GLY A 21 -24.91 40.23 -11.51
CA GLY A 21 -23.51 40.31 -11.93
C GLY A 21 -22.84 38.94 -12.00
N THR A 22 -23.04 38.08 -11.00
CA THR A 22 -22.56 36.69 -11.01
C THR A 22 -23.09 35.93 -12.23
N ARG A 23 -24.41 36.01 -12.46
CA ARG A 23 -25.04 35.35 -13.61
C ARG A 23 -24.45 35.83 -14.93
N PHE A 24 -24.31 37.14 -15.10
CA PHE A 24 -23.80 37.71 -16.33
C PHE A 24 -22.34 37.29 -16.61
N LEU A 25 -21.48 37.32 -15.58
CA LEU A 25 -20.07 36.96 -15.73
C LEU A 25 -19.84 35.46 -15.87
N GLU A 26 -20.51 34.64 -15.06
CA GLU A 26 -20.23 33.20 -14.95
C GLU A 26 -21.13 32.32 -15.85
N GLN A 27 -22.21 32.87 -16.42
CA GLN A 27 -23.08 32.12 -17.35
C GLN A 27 -23.10 32.73 -18.74
N ASP A 28 -23.39 34.04 -18.84
CA ASP A 28 -23.54 34.66 -20.15
C ASP A 28 -22.19 34.89 -20.85
N LEU A 29 -21.13 35.16 -20.08
CA LEU A 29 -19.76 35.44 -20.56
C LEU A 29 -18.71 34.43 -20.11
N ALA A 30 -19.13 33.25 -19.64
CA ALA A 30 -18.24 32.31 -18.93
C ALA A 30 -16.92 32.05 -19.66
N ASP A 31 -16.99 31.73 -20.95
CA ASP A 31 -15.86 31.35 -21.82
C ASP A 31 -15.36 32.52 -22.68
N GLU A 32 -16.02 33.68 -22.64
CA GLU A 32 -15.67 34.83 -23.47
C GLU A 32 -14.40 35.52 -22.97
N ARG A 33 -13.47 35.82 -23.88
CA ARG A 33 -12.21 36.52 -23.56
C ARG A 33 -12.51 37.99 -23.26
N LEU A 34 -11.97 38.53 -22.17
CA LEU A 34 -12.36 39.86 -21.69
C LEU A 34 -11.24 40.90 -21.75
N ALA A 35 -11.59 42.08 -22.25
CA ALA A 35 -10.87 43.32 -22.01
C ALA A 35 -11.71 44.23 -21.10
N VAL A 36 -11.21 44.51 -19.90
CA VAL A 36 -11.93 45.33 -18.92
C VAL A 36 -11.39 46.75 -18.94
N VAL A 37 -12.26 47.74 -19.17
CA VAL A 37 -11.94 49.16 -19.13
C VAL A 37 -12.69 49.78 -17.96
N THR A 38 -11.96 50.31 -16.99
CA THR A 38 -12.57 50.89 -15.78
C THR A 38 -12.41 52.40 -15.80
N LEU A 39 -13.52 53.11 -15.71
CA LEU A 39 -13.57 54.54 -15.47
C LEU A 39 -13.55 54.77 -13.96
N LEU A 40 -12.50 55.43 -13.49
CA LEU A 40 -12.24 55.70 -12.09
C LEU A 40 -12.35 57.20 -11.84
N GLY A 41 -13.15 57.64 -10.89
CA GLY A 41 -13.18 59.05 -10.51
C GLY A 41 -14.05 59.33 -9.28
N PRO A 42 -13.99 60.55 -8.73
CA PRO A 42 -14.79 60.90 -7.56
C PRO A 42 -16.28 60.97 -7.92
N PRO A 43 -17.21 60.85 -6.94
CA PRO A 43 -18.65 60.85 -7.20
C PRO A 43 -19.16 62.02 -8.06
N PRO A 44 -18.66 63.27 -7.92
CA PRO A 44 -19.07 64.39 -8.77
C PRO A 44 -18.82 64.18 -10.27
N THR A 45 -17.78 63.42 -10.64
CA THR A 45 -17.45 63.17 -12.05
C THR A 45 -18.34 62.12 -12.71
N ARG A 46 -19.15 61.37 -11.95
CA ARG A 46 -19.92 60.22 -12.44
C ARG A 46 -20.80 60.56 -13.63
N GLY A 47 -21.52 61.68 -13.59
CA GLY A 47 -22.33 62.15 -14.71
C GLY A 47 -21.50 62.34 -15.99
N SER A 48 -20.36 63.01 -15.87
CA SER A 48 -19.42 63.25 -16.98
C SER A 48 -18.79 61.96 -17.51
N ARG A 49 -18.52 60.97 -16.65
CA ARG A 49 -18.02 59.65 -17.05
C ARG A 49 -19.07 58.87 -17.86
N CYS A 50 -20.32 58.92 -17.44
CA CYS A 50 -21.44 58.27 -18.15
C CYS A 50 -21.69 58.93 -19.51
N GLU A 51 -21.65 60.26 -19.55
CA GLU A 51 -21.77 61.03 -20.77
C GLU A 51 -20.61 60.73 -21.74
N LEU A 52 -19.38 60.61 -21.23
CA LEU A 52 -18.23 60.18 -22.02
C LEU A 52 -18.47 58.81 -22.66
N VAL A 53 -18.90 57.81 -21.88
CA VAL A 53 -19.18 56.47 -22.41
C VAL A 53 -20.32 56.48 -23.42
N ALA A 54 -21.42 57.18 -23.14
CA ALA A 54 -22.54 57.31 -24.07
C ALA A 54 -22.11 57.94 -25.41
N ASN A 55 -21.27 58.98 -25.37
CA ASN A 55 -20.71 59.62 -26.56
C ASN A 55 -19.80 58.68 -27.35
N LEU A 56 -18.93 57.92 -26.69
CA LEU A 56 -18.02 56.95 -27.33
C LEU A 56 -18.78 55.80 -28.02
N LEU A 57 -19.98 55.48 -27.50
CA LEU A 57 -20.90 54.48 -28.05
C LEU A 57 -21.91 55.06 -29.06
N ALA A 58 -21.82 56.37 -29.36
CA ALA A 58 -22.73 57.09 -30.23
C ALA A 58 -24.22 57.00 -29.81
N GLN A 59 -24.50 57.01 -28.51
CA GLN A 59 -25.86 57.06 -27.96
C GLN A 59 -26.33 58.51 -27.76
N GLU A 60 -27.58 58.80 -28.14
CA GLU A 60 -28.12 60.18 -28.11
C GLU A 60 -28.34 60.73 -26.70
N THR A 61 -28.53 59.86 -25.70
CA THR A 61 -28.69 60.24 -24.29
C THR A 61 -28.11 59.17 -23.37
N ALA A 62 -27.27 59.58 -22.41
CA ALA A 62 -26.81 58.69 -21.35
C ALA A 62 -28.00 58.26 -20.47
N PRO A 63 -28.27 56.95 -20.32
CA PRO A 63 -29.30 56.46 -19.41
C PRO A 63 -29.00 56.88 -17.97
N ALA A 64 -30.04 57.24 -17.22
CA ALA A 64 -29.87 57.65 -15.82
C ALA A 64 -29.36 56.48 -14.97
N ILE A 65 -28.24 56.68 -14.28
CA ILE A 65 -27.74 55.74 -13.28
C ILE A 65 -28.47 56.00 -11.97
N THR A 66 -29.13 54.98 -11.44
CA THR A 66 -30.00 55.08 -10.27
C THR A 66 -29.41 54.51 -8.98
N SER A 67 -28.19 53.95 -9.03
CA SER A 67 -27.63 53.18 -7.91
C SER A 67 -26.26 53.66 -7.45
N ASP A 68 -26.03 53.70 -6.14
CA ASP A 68 -24.74 54.02 -5.49
C ASP A 68 -23.83 52.78 -5.34
N ASP A 69 -23.97 51.81 -6.25
CA ASP A 69 -23.17 50.59 -6.26
C ASP A 69 -21.68 50.84 -6.52
N ALA A 70 -20.84 49.93 -6.01
CA ALA A 70 -19.40 50.06 -6.00
C ALA A 70 -18.75 49.85 -7.37
N LEU A 71 -19.28 48.89 -8.14
CA LEU A 71 -18.82 48.55 -9.48
C LEU A 71 -20.03 48.34 -10.38
N VAL A 72 -20.18 49.19 -11.40
CA VAL A 72 -21.29 49.11 -12.35
C VAL A 72 -20.77 48.85 -13.76
N LEU A 73 -21.32 47.85 -14.44
CA LEU A 73 -21.12 47.62 -15.86
C LEU A 73 -22.01 48.60 -16.65
N LEU A 74 -21.40 49.60 -17.26
CA LEU A 74 -22.11 50.57 -18.08
C LEU A 74 -22.50 49.97 -19.43
N ALA A 75 -21.55 49.32 -20.09
CA ALA A 75 -21.76 48.77 -21.42
C ALA A 75 -20.84 47.58 -21.70
N SER A 76 -21.29 46.73 -22.62
CA SER A 76 -20.53 45.61 -23.15
C SER A 76 -20.47 45.67 -24.67
N ILE A 77 -19.32 45.34 -25.25
CA ILE A 77 -19.07 45.53 -26.68
C ILE A 77 -18.37 44.30 -27.22
N LYS A 78 -18.92 43.71 -28.27
CA LYS A 78 -18.29 42.58 -28.95
C LYS A 78 -17.30 43.06 -30.00
N ASN A 79 -16.04 42.68 -29.85
CA ASN A 79 -15.01 42.89 -30.87
C ASN A 79 -14.89 41.64 -31.73
N GLU A 80 -15.55 41.66 -32.90
CA GLU A 80 -15.60 40.50 -33.81
C GLU A 80 -14.25 40.21 -34.48
N ASP A 81 -13.40 41.23 -34.67
CA ASP A 81 -12.15 41.08 -35.41
C ASP A 81 -11.08 40.33 -34.59
N GLU A 82 -11.08 40.50 -33.28
CA GLU A 82 -10.08 39.91 -32.36
C GLU A 82 -10.67 38.85 -31.40
N ASP A 83 -11.96 38.54 -31.55
CA ASP A 83 -12.71 37.53 -30.81
C ASP A 83 -12.59 37.69 -29.28
N PHE A 84 -13.01 38.86 -28.79
CA PHE A 84 -13.11 39.16 -27.36
C PHE A 84 -14.18 40.22 -27.06
N GLN A 85 -14.57 40.32 -25.79
CA GLN A 85 -15.57 41.25 -25.31
C GLN A 85 -14.95 42.36 -24.45
N VAL A 86 -15.33 43.60 -24.73
CA VAL A 86 -14.94 44.77 -23.94
C VAL A 86 -16.03 45.07 -22.91
N LEU A 87 -15.65 45.15 -21.64
CA LEU A 87 -16.53 45.58 -20.56
C LEU A 87 -16.13 46.98 -20.10
N LEU A 88 -17.08 47.92 -20.13
CA LEU A 88 -16.90 49.29 -19.63
C LEU A 88 -17.49 49.38 -18.22
N LEU A 89 -16.61 49.53 -17.22
CA LEU A 89 -16.96 49.56 -15.81
C LEU A 89 -16.83 50.97 -15.23
N ASP A 90 -17.72 51.34 -14.33
CA ASP A 90 -17.68 52.59 -13.56
C ASP A 90 -17.39 52.30 -12.09
N VAL A 91 -16.43 53.03 -11.52
CA VAL A 91 -16.04 52.95 -10.12
C VAL A 91 -15.92 54.35 -9.53
N ASN A 92 -16.59 54.58 -8.40
CA ASN A 92 -16.43 55.80 -7.62
C ASN A 92 -15.25 55.65 -6.66
N THR A 93 -14.35 56.64 -6.65
CA THR A 93 -13.35 56.77 -5.58
C THR A 93 -13.99 57.43 -4.36
N PRO A 94 -13.92 56.85 -3.16
CA PRO A 94 -14.48 57.47 -1.96
C PRO A 94 -13.80 58.80 -1.64
N GLU A 95 -14.58 59.81 -1.26
CA GLU A 95 -14.11 61.12 -0.78
C GLU A 95 -14.20 61.13 0.75
N GLY A 96 -13.13 60.81 1.48
CA GLY A 96 -13.15 60.85 2.95
C GLY A 96 -11.90 60.28 3.63
N GLU A 97 -11.68 60.67 4.89
CA GLU A 97 -10.55 60.25 5.75
C GLU A 97 -10.81 58.95 6.52
N ASP A 98 -11.92 58.24 6.27
CA ASP A 98 -12.24 56.97 6.97
C ASP A 98 -11.67 55.78 6.16
N PRO A 99 -10.44 55.30 6.44
CA PRO A 99 -9.69 54.38 5.57
C PRO A 99 -10.18 52.93 5.67
N ALA A 100 -11.38 52.73 6.23
CA ALA A 100 -11.85 51.46 6.79
C ALA A 100 -13.13 50.93 6.15
N SER A 101 -13.60 51.51 5.04
CA SER A 101 -14.66 50.87 4.26
C SER A 101 -14.05 49.80 3.34
N GLY A 102 -14.58 48.58 3.36
CA GLY A 102 -14.10 47.47 2.50
C GLY A 102 -14.13 47.81 1.00
N LEU A 103 -14.89 48.85 0.62
CA LEU A 103 -14.99 49.39 -0.74
C LEU A 103 -13.72 50.06 -1.24
N GLU A 104 -13.02 50.81 -0.38
CA GLU A 104 -11.79 51.50 -0.78
C GLU A 104 -10.72 50.48 -1.19
N VAL A 105 -10.64 49.41 -0.39
CA VAL A 105 -9.68 48.32 -0.57
C VAL A 105 -9.95 47.58 -1.89
N LEU A 106 -11.21 47.33 -2.24
CA LEU A 106 -11.60 46.69 -3.51
C LEU A 106 -11.28 47.52 -4.76
N THR A 107 -11.19 48.84 -4.65
CA THR A 107 -10.90 49.72 -5.80
C THR A 107 -9.54 49.39 -6.43
N GLY A 108 -8.53 49.07 -5.60
CA GLY A 108 -7.22 48.62 -6.10
C GLY A 108 -7.32 47.31 -6.88
N ALA A 109 -8.14 46.36 -6.40
CA ALA A 109 -8.41 45.09 -7.06
C ALA A 109 -9.16 45.26 -8.39
N PHE A 110 -10.18 46.11 -8.46
CA PHE A 110 -10.89 46.40 -9.71
C PHE A 110 -9.94 46.94 -10.77
N CYS A 111 -9.01 47.80 -10.36
CA CYS A 111 -7.98 48.33 -11.25
C CYS A 111 -6.97 47.24 -11.67
N ALA A 112 -6.57 46.36 -10.76
CA ALA A 112 -5.70 45.22 -11.07
C ALA A 112 -6.35 44.24 -12.07
N LEU A 113 -7.67 44.06 -12.01
CA LEU A 113 -8.44 43.25 -12.96
C LEU A 113 -8.71 43.97 -14.29
N SER A 114 -8.40 45.26 -14.38
CA SER A 114 -8.62 46.05 -15.59
C SER A 114 -7.48 45.89 -16.61
N SER A 115 -7.82 45.91 -17.89
CA SER A 115 -6.86 46.04 -18.99
C SER A 115 -6.42 47.50 -19.18
N LEU A 116 -7.35 48.42 -18.99
CA LEU A 116 -7.18 49.87 -19.08
C LEU A 116 -7.96 50.53 -17.94
N VAL A 117 -7.32 51.46 -17.24
CA VAL A 117 -7.97 52.33 -16.26
C VAL A 117 -7.94 53.76 -16.78
N ILE A 118 -9.10 54.41 -16.76
CA ILE A 118 -9.30 55.79 -17.17
C ILE A 118 -9.58 56.63 -15.92
N SER A 119 -8.55 57.31 -15.42
CA SER A 119 -8.66 58.22 -14.28
C SER A 119 -9.31 59.54 -14.71
N CYS A 120 -10.51 59.80 -14.21
CA CYS A 120 -11.35 60.94 -14.53
C CYS A 120 -11.17 62.01 -13.45
N TYR A 121 -10.36 63.01 -13.76
CA TYR A 121 -10.01 64.10 -12.86
C TYR A 121 -10.96 65.29 -13.04
N ASP A 122 -11.44 65.86 -11.94
CA ASP A 122 -11.94 67.23 -11.90
C ASP A 122 -11.17 68.06 -10.85
N GLU A 123 -11.18 69.38 -10.98
CA GLU A 123 -10.46 70.28 -10.06
C GLU A 123 -10.97 70.26 -8.62
N ILE A 124 -12.18 69.71 -8.42
CA ILE A 124 -12.83 69.58 -7.11
C ILE A 124 -12.25 68.35 -6.39
N GLY A 125 -11.90 67.31 -7.14
CA GLY A 125 -11.23 66.11 -6.69
C GLY A 125 -9.75 66.34 -6.38
N SER A 126 -9.31 65.72 -5.27
CA SER A 126 -7.89 65.55 -4.98
C SER A 126 -7.20 64.71 -6.07
N SER A 127 -5.87 64.83 -6.21
CA SER A 127 -5.06 63.91 -7.04
C SER A 127 -5.20 62.44 -6.62
N CYS A 128 -5.84 62.16 -5.49
CA CYS A 128 -6.23 60.83 -5.00
C CYS A 128 -7.14 60.02 -5.94
N CYS A 129 -7.70 60.62 -7.00
CA CYS A 129 -8.44 59.87 -8.04
C CYS A 129 -7.56 59.32 -9.18
N LEU A 130 -6.27 59.65 -9.18
CA LEU A 130 -5.30 59.13 -10.15
C LEU A 130 -4.81 57.76 -9.70
N LEU A 131 -4.82 56.78 -10.60
CA LEU A 131 -4.54 55.40 -10.23
C LEU A 131 -3.21 55.20 -9.48
N PRO A 132 -2.06 55.75 -9.92
CA PRO A 132 -0.80 55.56 -9.21
C PRO A 132 -0.76 56.21 -7.82
N ALA A 133 -1.64 57.17 -7.55
CA ALA A 133 -1.74 57.88 -6.27
C ALA A 133 -2.81 57.30 -5.34
N LEU A 134 -3.55 56.27 -5.78
CA LEU A 134 -4.59 55.64 -4.98
C LEU A 134 -3.96 54.72 -3.92
N PRO A 135 -4.22 54.91 -2.61
CA PRO A 135 -3.60 54.10 -1.55
C PRO A 135 -3.86 52.60 -1.69
N ALA A 136 -5.11 52.20 -2.00
CA ALA A 136 -5.47 50.79 -2.18
C ALA A 136 -4.73 50.13 -3.36
N PHE A 137 -4.46 50.89 -4.42
CA PHE A 137 -3.66 50.42 -5.55
C PHE A 137 -2.18 50.27 -5.17
N GLN A 138 -1.61 51.27 -4.51
CA GLN A 138 -0.21 51.24 -4.05
C GLN A 138 0.03 50.05 -3.12
N MET A 139 -0.82 49.86 -2.11
CA MET A 139 -0.72 48.74 -1.17
C MET A 139 -0.77 47.37 -1.86
N LEU A 140 -1.72 47.18 -2.79
CA LEU A 140 -1.87 45.92 -3.52
C LEU A 140 -0.65 45.65 -4.41
N PHE A 141 -0.22 46.63 -5.20
CA PHE A 141 0.88 46.42 -6.14
C PHE A 141 2.26 46.40 -5.47
N GLN A 142 2.47 47.07 -4.34
CA GLN A 142 3.69 46.91 -3.54
C GLN A 142 3.81 45.48 -3.00
N THR A 143 2.70 44.89 -2.54
CA THR A 143 2.65 43.47 -2.16
C THR A 143 2.98 42.57 -3.35
N LEU A 144 2.36 42.81 -4.52
CA LEU A 144 2.66 42.03 -5.72
C LEU A 144 4.13 42.14 -6.18
N VAL A 145 4.72 43.34 -6.16
CA VAL A 145 6.15 43.53 -6.53
C VAL A 145 7.09 42.80 -5.57
N ARG A 146 6.70 42.67 -4.29
CA ARG A 146 7.48 41.93 -3.29
C ARG A 146 7.40 40.42 -3.52
N ASP A 147 6.22 39.92 -3.85
CA ASP A 147 5.91 38.49 -3.81
C ASP A 147 6.03 37.81 -5.19
N TYR A 148 6.01 38.58 -6.29
CA TYR A 148 6.04 38.08 -7.67
C TYR A 148 7.14 38.73 -8.52
N THR A 149 7.44 38.13 -9.67
CA THR A 149 8.44 38.68 -10.59
C THR A 149 7.91 39.94 -11.28
N THR A 150 8.81 40.87 -11.62
CA THR A 150 8.48 42.12 -12.29
C THR A 150 7.66 41.94 -13.57
N MET A 151 7.89 40.85 -14.32
CA MET A 151 7.14 40.54 -15.54
C MET A 151 5.68 40.13 -15.26
N GLU A 152 5.44 39.32 -14.24
CA GLU A 152 4.09 38.92 -13.82
C GLU A 152 3.30 40.13 -13.32
N VAL A 153 3.94 40.97 -12.50
CA VAL A 153 3.32 42.21 -12.01
C VAL A 153 3.04 43.18 -13.16
N TYR A 154 3.94 43.30 -14.13
CA TYR A 154 3.72 44.14 -15.32
C TYR A 154 2.54 43.65 -16.17
N GLU A 155 2.28 42.35 -16.22
CA GLU A 155 1.12 41.78 -16.90
C GLU A 155 -0.20 42.14 -16.17
N ILE A 156 -0.20 42.04 -14.84
CA ILE A 156 -1.34 42.42 -13.98
C ILE A 156 -1.56 43.94 -13.96
N LEU A 157 -0.53 44.76 -14.19
CA LEU A 157 -0.66 46.22 -14.18
C LEU A 157 -1.52 46.71 -15.37
N PRO A 158 -2.61 47.46 -15.14
CA PRO A 158 -3.43 48.02 -16.21
C PRO A 158 -2.65 49.09 -16.99
N LYS A 159 -3.03 49.33 -18.25
CA LYS A 159 -2.67 50.58 -18.93
C LYS A 159 -3.41 51.74 -18.26
N MET A 160 -2.81 52.92 -18.25
CA MET A 160 -3.36 54.07 -17.52
C MET A 160 -3.55 55.25 -18.46
N LEU A 161 -4.76 55.77 -18.53
CA LEU A 161 -5.13 56.96 -19.27
C LEU A 161 -5.79 57.94 -18.30
N SER A 162 -5.50 59.22 -18.42
CA SER A 162 -6.18 60.24 -17.61
C SER A 162 -7.07 61.10 -18.48
N VAL A 163 -8.27 61.41 -18.01
CA VAL A 163 -9.18 62.38 -18.61
C VAL A 163 -9.31 63.57 -17.66
N ASP A 164 -8.98 64.74 -18.17
CA ASP A 164 -9.06 65.98 -17.41
C ASP A 164 -10.37 66.71 -17.75
N PHE A 165 -11.36 66.60 -16.86
CA PHE A 165 -12.63 67.33 -16.93
C PHE A 165 -12.52 68.76 -16.39
N SER A 166 -11.37 69.17 -15.85
CA SER A 166 -11.21 70.52 -15.31
C SER A 166 -11.28 71.60 -16.40
N PRO A 167 -11.92 72.74 -16.13
CA PRO A 167 -11.90 73.88 -17.04
C PRO A 167 -10.50 74.41 -17.33
N SER A 168 -9.58 74.31 -16.35
CA SER A 168 -8.22 74.87 -16.42
C SER A 168 -7.21 73.98 -17.15
N ARG A 169 -7.53 72.69 -17.35
CA ARG A 169 -6.63 71.69 -17.94
C ARG A 169 -5.31 71.51 -17.17
N SER A 170 -5.34 71.72 -15.86
CA SER A 170 -4.15 71.77 -15.01
C SER A 170 -3.51 70.41 -14.71
N LEU A 171 -4.14 69.28 -15.06
CA LEU A 171 -3.67 67.95 -14.66
C LEU A 171 -2.26 67.64 -15.18
N ALA A 172 -1.96 67.99 -16.43
CA ALA A 172 -0.66 67.72 -17.03
C ALA A 172 0.49 68.45 -16.30
N GLU A 173 0.26 69.70 -15.87
CA GLU A 173 1.23 70.47 -15.10
C GLU A 173 1.43 69.88 -13.70
N LYS A 174 0.34 69.45 -13.04
CA LYS A 174 0.37 68.80 -11.73
C LYS A 174 1.14 67.47 -11.73
N LEU A 175 0.98 66.66 -12.78
CA LEU A 175 1.70 65.40 -12.94
C LEU A 175 3.22 65.64 -13.08
N VAL A 176 3.62 66.63 -13.89
CA VAL A 176 5.04 66.99 -14.08
C VAL A 176 5.68 67.53 -12.80
N SER A 177 4.91 68.20 -11.92
CA SER A 177 5.41 68.60 -10.61
C SER A 177 5.56 67.44 -9.63
N ALA A 178 4.66 66.45 -9.66
CA ALA A 178 4.70 65.29 -8.77
C ALA A 178 5.87 64.34 -9.09
N GLU A 179 6.26 64.21 -10.35
CA GLU A 179 7.42 63.40 -10.78
C GLU A 179 8.79 63.92 -10.28
N LYS A 180 8.85 65.13 -9.69
CA LYS A 180 10.08 65.75 -9.20
C LYS A 180 10.33 65.57 -7.70
N GLU A 181 9.40 64.95 -6.98
CA GLU A 181 9.56 64.63 -5.56
C GLU A 181 10.25 63.26 -5.39
N GLU A 182 11.33 63.19 -4.61
CA GLU A 182 12.11 61.96 -4.38
C GLU A 182 11.31 60.93 -3.55
N THR A 183 11.29 59.67 -3.98
CA THR A 183 10.54 58.56 -3.36
C THR A 183 11.45 57.40 -2.92
N ASP A 184 10.99 56.61 -1.94
CA ASP A 184 11.68 55.44 -1.38
C ASP A 184 11.93 54.30 -2.39
N SER A 185 12.95 53.47 -2.16
CA SER A 185 13.43 52.44 -3.10
C SER A 185 12.42 51.33 -3.49
N ALA A 186 11.47 50.97 -2.62
CA ALA A 186 10.38 50.05 -2.96
C ALA A 186 9.26 50.73 -3.78
N SER A 187 9.09 52.03 -3.59
CA SER A 187 8.20 52.87 -4.41
C SER A 187 8.77 53.03 -5.83
N GLU A 188 10.09 53.09 -5.96
CA GLU A 188 10.79 53.30 -7.25
C GLU A 188 10.50 52.20 -8.29
N ALA A 189 10.43 50.93 -7.87
CA ALA A 189 10.14 49.81 -8.78
C ALA A 189 8.70 49.86 -9.33
N LEU A 190 7.72 50.10 -8.46
CA LEU A 190 6.32 50.25 -8.87
C LEU A 190 6.13 51.50 -9.73
N GLU A 191 6.75 52.62 -9.35
CA GLU A 191 6.70 53.86 -10.10
C GLU A 191 7.24 53.69 -11.53
N THR A 192 8.35 52.97 -11.67
CA THR A 192 8.93 52.62 -12.97
C THR A 192 7.95 51.80 -13.83
N LEU A 193 7.29 50.80 -13.24
CA LEU A 193 6.29 49.99 -13.95
C LEU A 193 5.07 50.83 -14.37
N CYS A 194 4.57 51.69 -13.48
CA CYS A 194 3.47 52.62 -13.76
C CYS A 194 3.83 53.52 -14.95
N ARG A 195 5.05 54.07 -14.97
CA ARG A 195 5.54 54.92 -16.08
C ARG A 195 5.46 54.25 -17.44
N PHE A 196 5.76 52.95 -17.54
CA PHE A 196 5.65 52.19 -18.79
C PHE A 196 4.22 51.92 -19.24
N LYS A 197 3.24 51.98 -18.32
CA LYS A 197 1.82 51.72 -18.61
C LYS A 197 1.01 52.99 -18.82
N THR A 198 1.51 54.15 -18.41
CA THR A 198 0.91 55.46 -18.66
C THR A 198 0.85 55.77 -20.16
N LYS A 199 -0.33 56.15 -20.65
CA LYS A 199 -0.60 56.49 -22.06
C LYS A 199 -0.76 58.00 -22.29
N GLY A 200 -1.10 58.76 -21.26
CA GLY A 200 -1.14 60.23 -21.30
C GLY A 200 -2.42 60.82 -20.73
N VAL A 201 -2.64 62.11 -21.03
CA VAL A 201 -3.80 62.89 -20.60
C VAL A 201 -4.64 63.29 -21.81
N SER A 202 -5.95 63.13 -21.72
CA SER A 202 -6.94 63.46 -22.74
C SER A 202 -7.95 64.50 -22.24
N TYR A 203 -8.46 65.35 -23.14
CA TYR A 203 -9.37 66.45 -22.81
C TYR A 203 -10.75 66.29 -23.49
N PRO A 204 -11.88 66.30 -22.74
CA PRO A 204 -13.21 65.98 -23.26
C PRO A 204 -13.66 66.82 -24.45
N CYS A 205 -13.23 68.09 -24.54
CA CYS A 205 -13.58 69.00 -25.64
C CYS A 205 -13.10 68.50 -27.03
N GLY A 206 -12.09 67.63 -27.07
CA GLY A 206 -11.61 66.98 -28.31
C GLY A 206 -12.30 65.65 -28.62
N MET A 207 -13.10 65.12 -27.68
CA MET A 207 -13.61 63.73 -27.72
C MET A 207 -15.05 63.61 -28.18
N ALA A 208 -15.82 64.69 -28.27
CA ALA A 208 -17.25 64.68 -28.62
C ALA A 208 -17.59 64.11 -30.02
N LYS A 209 -16.59 63.67 -30.80
CA LYS A 209 -16.74 63.02 -32.10
C LYS A 209 -15.96 61.71 -32.24
N MET A 210 -15.22 61.30 -31.21
CA MET A 210 -14.40 60.09 -31.26
C MET A 210 -15.27 58.86 -31.00
N ARG A 211 -15.02 57.78 -31.74
CA ARG A 211 -15.55 56.46 -31.42
C ARG A 211 -14.68 55.77 -30.36
N LEU A 212 -15.23 54.77 -29.68
CA LEU A 212 -14.46 54.00 -28.69
C LEU A 212 -13.14 53.44 -29.28
N ASP A 213 -13.16 52.97 -30.51
CA ASP A 213 -11.97 52.39 -31.18
C ASP A 213 -10.86 53.43 -31.39
N GLU A 214 -11.25 54.67 -31.68
CA GLU A 214 -10.33 55.79 -31.86
C GLU A 214 -9.78 56.27 -30.52
N PHE A 215 -10.58 56.20 -29.46
CA PHE A 215 -10.22 56.71 -28.14
C PHE A 215 -9.41 55.70 -27.30
N CYS A 216 -9.88 54.46 -27.20
CA CYS A 216 -9.26 53.41 -26.39
C CYS A 216 -8.82 52.19 -27.18
N GLY A 217 -9.25 52.01 -28.44
CA GLY A 217 -9.06 50.75 -29.19
C GLY A 217 -7.60 50.29 -29.29
N SER A 218 -6.65 51.21 -29.52
CA SER A 218 -5.21 50.87 -29.55
C SER A 218 -4.62 50.50 -28.17
N HIS A 219 -5.38 50.70 -27.09
CA HIS A 219 -4.99 50.46 -25.72
C HIS A 219 -5.77 49.31 -25.08
N THR A 220 -6.98 49.04 -25.53
CA THR A 220 -7.81 47.93 -25.05
C THR A 220 -7.26 46.60 -25.59
N THR A 221 -6.83 45.74 -24.68
CA THR A 221 -6.33 44.39 -25.00
C THR A 221 -6.90 43.41 -24.00
N VAL A 222 -7.06 42.15 -24.38
CA VAL A 222 -7.50 41.09 -23.45
C VAL A 222 -6.63 41.13 -22.19
N LYS A 223 -7.30 41.17 -21.04
CA LYS A 223 -6.61 41.20 -19.75
C LYS A 223 -5.90 39.87 -19.57
N ARG A 224 -4.67 39.91 -19.07
CA ARG A 224 -3.96 38.71 -18.68
C ARG A 224 -3.59 38.72 -17.21
N LEU A 225 -3.64 37.55 -16.61
CA LEU A 225 -3.27 37.28 -15.22
C LEU A 225 -2.40 36.03 -15.23
N PHE A 226 -1.14 36.18 -14.83
CA PHE A 226 -0.17 35.09 -14.73
C PHE A 226 -0.10 34.21 -16.00
N GLY A 227 0.03 34.85 -17.16
CA GLY A 227 0.13 34.19 -18.47
C GLY A 227 -1.18 33.66 -19.06
N LEU A 228 -2.31 33.78 -18.36
CA LEU A 228 -3.63 33.37 -18.85
C LEU A 228 -4.48 34.57 -19.26
N GLU A 229 -5.27 34.38 -20.31
CA GLU A 229 -6.25 35.37 -20.75
C GLU A 229 -7.50 35.30 -19.87
N MET A 230 -7.96 36.46 -19.41
CA MET A 230 -9.08 36.56 -18.49
C MET A 230 -10.39 36.28 -19.21
N THR A 231 -11.20 35.40 -18.63
CA THR A 231 -12.56 35.10 -19.07
C THR A 231 -13.60 35.70 -18.14
N GLY A 232 -14.89 35.68 -18.53
CA GLY A 232 -15.99 36.11 -17.66
C GLY A 232 -16.05 35.32 -16.36
N GLU A 233 -15.91 34.00 -16.44
CA GLU A 233 -15.89 33.15 -15.26
C GLU A 233 -14.72 33.48 -14.32
N MET A 234 -13.52 33.70 -14.87
CA MET A 234 -12.34 34.09 -14.09
C MET A 234 -12.57 35.43 -13.38
N LEU A 235 -13.13 36.43 -14.09
CA LEU A 235 -13.44 37.73 -13.51
C LEU A 235 -14.48 37.62 -12.39
N GLY A 236 -15.56 36.86 -12.61
CA GLY A 236 -16.62 36.64 -11.61
C GLY A 236 -16.08 35.98 -10.35
N SER A 237 -15.33 34.89 -10.50
CA SER A 237 -14.72 34.17 -9.37
C SER A 237 -13.72 35.03 -8.60
N LEU A 238 -12.84 35.78 -9.28
CA LEU A 238 -11.87 36.65 -8.61
C LEU A 238 -12.55 37.79 -7.87
N LEU A 239 -13.57 38.42 -8.46
CA LEU A 239 -14.37 39.44 -7.77
C LEU A 239 -15.04 38.84 -6.52
N HIS A 240 -15.61 37.65 -6.61
CA HIS A 240 -16.21 36.97 -5.47
C HIS A 240 -15.21 36.71 -4.34
N ILE A 241 -14.03 36.15 -4.65
CA ILE A 241 -12.98 35.86 -3.65
C ILE A 241 -12.46 37.15 -3.00
N LEU A 242 -12.20 38.18 -3.81
CA LEU A 242 -11.70 39.47 -3.31
C LEU A 242 -12.75 40.19 -2.46
N SER A 243 -14.04 40.12 -2.82
CA SER A 243 -15.15 40.60 -2.01
C SER A 243 -15.19 39.92 -0.64
N LEU A 244 -15.02 38.59 -0.58
CA LEU A 244 -14.97 37.85 0.68
C LEU A 244 -13.77 38.25 1.55
N GLN A 245 -12.58 38.43 0.94
CA GLN A 245 -11.40 38.91 1.65
C GLN A 245 -11.62 40.31 2.25
N ALA A 246 -12.21 41.24 1.47
CA ALA A 246 -12.50 42.59 1.93
C ALA A 246 -13.51 42.63 3.09
N LEU A 247 -14.49 41.72 3.12
CA LEU A 247 -15.42 41.56 4.24
C LEU A 247 -14.76 40.99 5.50
N GLY A 248 -13.71 40.18 5.34
CA GLY A 248 -12.96 39.56 6.44
C GLY A 248 -12.07 40.52 7.24
N GLN A 249 -11.91 41.76 6.79
CA GLN A 249 -11.00 42.79 7.33
C GLN A 249 -9.51 42.45 7.27
N ASP A 250 -9.12 41.42 6.51
CA ASP A 250 -7.73 41.16 6.17
C ASP A 250 -7.30 42.08 5.01
N PRO A 251 -6.01 42.49 4.93
CA PRO A 251 -5.52 43.19 3.76
C PRO A 251 -5.72 42.32 2.51
N LEU A 252 -6.17 42.93 1.41
CA LEU A 252 -6.35 42.19 0.16
C LEU A 252 -5.02 41.57 -0.29
N ASP A 253 -5.05 40.26 -0.47
CA ASP A 253 -3.96 39.50 -1.05
C ASP A 253 -4.44 38.92 -2.38
N PHE A 254 -4.11 39.65 -3.44
CA PHE A 254 -4.44 39.25 -4.82
C PHE A 254 -3.75 37.94 -5.21
N GLY A 255 -2.57 37.66 -4.63
CA GLY A 255 -1.84 36.42 -4.87
C GLY A 255 -2.57 35.21 -4.29
N THR A 256 -3.03 35.32 -3.04
CA THR A 256 -3.87 34.30 -2.41
C THR A 256 -5.21 34.16 -3.13
N ALA A 257 -5.85 35.27 -3.55
CA ALA A 257 -7.11 35.21 -4.29
C ALA A 257 -6.96 34.45 -5.63
N TRP A 258 -5.84 34.67 -6.33
CA TRP A 258 -5.49 33.89 -7.52
C TRP A 258 -5.28 32.42 -7.20
N ASP A 259 -4.52 32.11 -6.15
CA ASP A 259 -4.25 30.74 -5.73
C ASP A 259 -5.53 29.98 -5.34
N ASP A 260 -6.48 30.64 -4.67
CA ASP A 260 -7.79 30.08 -4.30
C ASP A 260 -8.65 29.81 -5.54
N TYR A 261 -8.70 30.74 -6.50
CA TYR A 261 -9.36 30.51 -7.80
C TYR A 261 -8.77 29.30 -8.53
N VAL A 262 -7.43 29.22 -8.59
CA VAL A 262 -6.74 28.10 -9.23
C VAL A 262 -7.03 26.78 -8.51
N GLU A 263 -7.03 26.77 -7.18
CA GLU A 263 -7.35 25.58 -6.38
C GLU A 263 -8.76 25.07 -6.69
N GLU A 264 -9.75 25.96 -6.68
CA GLU A 264 -11.14 25.63 -6.98
C GLU A 264 -11.30 25.06 -8.40
N LYS A 265 -10.73 25.74 -9.40
CA LYS A 265 -10.79 25.27 -10.80
C LYS A 265 -10.08 23.94 -10.99
N CYS A 266 -8.89 23.79 -10.42
CA CYS A 266 -8.15 22.54 -10.51
C CYS A 266 -8.86 21.40 -9.78
N ARG A 267 -9.61 21.68 -8.71
CA ARG A 267 -10.38 20.66 -7.99
C ARG A 267 -11.45 20.05 -8.88
N VAL A 268 -12.23 20.87 -9.58
CA VAL A 268 -13.25 20.39 -10.54
C VAL A 268 -12.60 19.57 -11.64
N LEU A 269 -11.51 20.06 -12.24
CA LEU A 269 -10.76 19.33 -13.28
C LEU A 269 -10.18 18.00 -12.76
N ALA A 270 -9.75 17.96 -11.50
CA ALA A 270 -9.25 16.73 -10.88
C ALA A 270 -10.38 15.73 -10.64
N GLU A 271 -11.57 16.20 -10.25
CA GLU A 271 -12.76 15.36 -10.09
C GLU A 271 -13.18 14.75 -11.44
N ASP A 272 -13.22 15.53 -12.52
CA ASP A 272 -13.51 15.02 -13.86
C ASP A 272 -12.48 13.99 -14.35
N ALA A 273 -11.19 14.23 -14.09
CA ALA A 273 -10.12 13.30 -14.40
C ALA A 273 -10.22 12.00 -13.58
N LEU A 274 -10.63 12.08 -12.31
CA LEU A 274 -10.88 10.93 -11.46
C LEU A 274 -12.11 10.14 -11.92
N ASN A 275 -13.19 10.82 -12.30
CA ASN A 275 -14.39 10.19 -12.85
C ASN A 275 -14.06 9.43 -14.13
N THR A 276 -13.22 10.01 -15.01
CA THR A 276 -12.70 9.31 -16.19
C THR A 276 -11.98 8.00 -15.80
N TYR A 277 -11.22 8.00 -14.70
CA TYR A 277 -10.55 6.81 -14.21
C TYR A 277 -11.56 5.76 -13.74
N VAL A 278 -12.52 6.16 -12.90
CA VAL A 278 -13.54 5.28 -12.33
C VAL A 278 -14.40 4.67 -13.43
N ASP A 279 -14.86 5.47 -14.40
CA ASP A 279 -15.74 5.03 -15.49
C ASP A 279 -15.08 3.99 -16.39
N CYS A 280 -13.75 4.02 -16.54
CA CYS A 280 -13.01 3.04 -17.35
C CYS A 280 -12.67 1.77 -16.55
N VAL A 281 -12.30 1.91 -15.27
CA VAL A 281 -11.78 0.79 -14.47
C VAL A 281 -12.90 -0.03 -13.82
N HIS A 282 -13.92 0.63 -13.27
CA HIS A 282 -14.99 -0.02 -12.51
C HIS A 282 -15.77 -1.08 -13.32
N PRO A 283 -16.14 -0.85 -14.59
CA PRO A 283 -16.84 -1.87 -15.39
C PRO A 283 -16.02 -3.16 -15.52
N SER A 284 -14.71 -3.04 -15.71
CA SER A 284 -13.79 -4.17 -15.92
C SER A 284 -13.72 -5.11 -14.70
N VAL A 285 -13.91 -4.58 -13.50
CA VAL A 285 -13.97 -5.38 -12.26
C VAL A 285 -15.28 -6.17 -12.14
N SER A 286 -16.32 -5.72 -12.81
CA SER A 286 -17.65 -6.34 -12.77
C SER A 286 -17.90 -7.35 -13.89
N GLU A 287 -16.97 -7.50 -14.84
CA GLU A 287 -17.09 -8.46 -15.92
C GLU A 287 -17.08 -9.92 -15.43
N GLN A 288 -17.80 -10.78 -16.15
CA GLN A 288 -17.80 -12.23 -15.95
C GLN A 288 -17.46 -12.93 -17.28
N PRO A 289 -16.41 -13.77 -17.34
CA PRO A 289 -15.53 -14.16 -16.23
C PRO A 289 -14.61 -13.01 -15.74
N PRO A 290 -14.17 -13.04 -14.47
CA PRO A 290 -13.29 -12.01 -13.90
C PRO A 290 -11.98 -11.85 -14.69
N ILE A 291 -11.54 -10.61 -14.87
CA ILE A 291 -10.28 -10.27 -15.55
C ILE A 291 -9.05 -10.78 -14.77
N GLU A 292 -7.99 -11.14 -15.49
CA GLU A 292 -6.71 -11.54 -14.91
C GLU A 292 -5.97 -10.34 -14.29
N LEU A 293 -5.17 -10.59 -13.24
CA LEU A 293 -4.46 -9.54 -12.50
C LEU A 293 -3.54 -8.70 -13.38
N ASP A 294 -2.81 -9.34 -14.30
CA ASP A 294 -1.87 -8.65 -15.19
C ASP A 294 -2.60 -7.70 -16.15
N ALA A 295 -3.73 -8.14 -16.69
CA ALA A 295 -4.55 -7.32 -17.58
C ALA A 295 -5.21 -6.15 -16.83
N PHE A 296 -5.69 -6.38 -15.61
CA PHE A 296 -6.20 -5.32 -14.74
C PHE A 296 -5.13 -4.28 -14.38
N THR A 297 -3.90 -4.73 -14.11
CA THR A 297 -2.77 -3.85 -13.78
C THR A 297 -2.35 -3.01 -15.00
N GLN A 298 -2.38 -3.59 -16.21
CA GLN A 298 -2.14 -2.85 -17.45
C GLN A 298 -3.22 -1.80 -17.70
N LEU A 299 -4.49 -2.16 -17.54
CA LEU A 299 -5.62 -1.23 -17.64
C LEU A 299 -5.46 -0.06 -16.67
N HIS A 300 -5.14 -0.33 -15.39
CA HIS A 300 -4.88 0.70 -14.39
C HIS A 300 -3.83 1.70 -14.88
N GLU A 301 -2.69 1.22 -15.37
CA GLU A 301 -1.59 2.08 -15.79
C GLU A 301 -1.93 2.92 -17.03
N GLU A 302 -2.70 2.38 -17.97
CA GLU A 302 -3.15 3.11 -19.15
C GLU A 302 -4.16 4.21 -18.79
N ILE A 303 -5.20 3.86 -18.03
CA ILE A 303 -6.25 4.81 -17.65
C ILE A 303 -5.72 5.86 -16.68
N ARG A 304 -4.83 5.48 -15.75
CA ARG A 304 -4.15 6.45 -14.86
C ARG A 304 -3.38 7.50 -15.67
N ARG A 305 -2.67 7.10 -16.74
CA ARG A 305 -1.98 8.06 -17.62
C ARG A 305 -2.99 8.96 -18.32
N LEU A 306 -4.04 8.39 -18.90
CA LEU A 306 -5.10 9.13 -19.57
C LEU A 306 -5.74 10.18 -18.64
N SER A 307 -6.14 9.80 -17.43
CA SER A 307 -6.71 10.74 -16.44
C SER A 307 -5.75 11.86 -16.07
N MET A 308 -4.46 11.55 -15.89
CA MET A 308 -3.46 12.60 -15.65
C MET A 308 -3.30 13.49 -16.88
N ASP A 309 -3.32 12.96 -18.10
CA ASP A 309 -3.19 13.76 -19.32
C ASP A 309 -4.40 14.69 -19.52
N VAL A 310 -5.62 14.22 -19.25
CA VAL A 310 -6.84 15.03 -19.22
C VAL A 310 -6.66 16.21 -18.26
N TYR A 311 -6.23 15.93 -17.02
CA TYR A 311 -5.97 16.97 -16.03
C TYR A 311 -4.91 17.98 -16.52
N HIS A 312 -3.74 17.54 -17.01
CA HIS A 312 -2.67 18.44 -17.45
C HIS A 312 -3.06 19.28 -18.68
N SER A 313 -3.88 18.74 -19.58
CA SER A 313 -4.31 19.47 -20.78
C SER A 313 -5.16 20.69 -20.46
N ALA A 314 -5.98 20.59 -19.41
CA ALA A 314 -6.88 21.65 -18.95
C ALA A 314 -6.24 22.58 -17.89
N SER A 315 -5.32 22.07 -17.08
CA SER A 315 -4.71 22.81 -15.97
C SER A 315 -3.43 23.56 -16.35
N LYS A 316 -3.59 24.71 -17.01
CA LYS A 316 -2.48 25.58 -17.48
C LYS A 316 -2.09 26.68 -16.49
N TYR A 317 -2.35 26.48 -15.20
CA TYR A 317 -2.20 27.51 -14.17
C TYR A 317 -0.79 27.56 -13.58
N THR A 318 -0.28 28.77 -13.36
CA THR A 318 0.94 29.02 -12.59
C THR A 318 0.57 29.33 -11.14
N SER A 319 0.54 28.28 -10.32
CA SER A 319 0.27 28.36 -8.87
C SER A 319 0.93 27.18 -8.14
N THR A 320 1.23 27.37 -6.85
CA THR A 320 1.67 26.25 -5.99
C THR A 320 0.50 25.34 -5.60
N ARG A 321 -0.72 25.88 -5.45
CA ARG A 321 -1.95 25.14 -5.10
C ARG A 321 -2.33 24.11 -6.15
N TYR A 322 -2.11 24.45 -7.41
CA TYR A 322 -2.21 23.51 -8.53
C TYR A 322 -1.46 22.18 -8.27
N ARG A 323 -0.24 22.24 -7.71
CA ARG A 323 0.57 21.05 -7.43
C ARG A 323 -0.03 20.21 -6.31
N THR A 324 -0.63 20.85 -5.31
CA THR A 324 -1.32 20.21 -4.19
C THR A 324 -2.52 19.41 -4.70
N VAL A 325 -3.38 20.03 -5.51
CA VAL A 325 -4.55 19.36 -6.10
C VAL A 325 -4.12 18.19 -7.01
N ARG A 326 -3.11 18.40 -7.86
CA ARG A 326 -2.54 17.33 -8.69
C ARG A 326 -2.03 16.15 -7.87
N ASN A 327 -1.36 16.41 -6.75
CA ASN A 327 -0.85 15.34 -5.88
C ASN A 327 -2.01 14.61 -5.18
N LYS A 328 -3.06 15.33 -4.78
CA LYS A 328 -4.28 14.73 -4.23
C LYS A 328 -4.95 13.80 -5.25
N LEU A 329 -5.12 14.22 -6.50
CA LEU A 329 -5.63 13.37 -7.59
C LEU A 329 -4.84 12.07 -7.74
N LYS A 330 -3.49 12.13 -7.67
CA LYS A 330 -2.65 10.92 -7.73
C LYS A 330 -2.89 9.97 -6.56
N VAL A 331 -3.16 10.50 -5.37
CA VAL A 331 -3.48 9.71 -4.18
C VAL A 331 -4.86 9.08 -4.36
N ASP A 332 -5.85 9.86 -4.80
CA ASP A 332 -7.22 9.40 -4.99
C ASP A 332 -7.30 8.28 -6.04
N ILE A 333 -6.59 8.40 -7.17
CA ILE A 333 -6.48 7.33 -8.18
C ILE A 333 -5.89 6.04 -7.58
N ARG A 334 -4.87 6.15 -6.71
CA ARG A 334 -4.27 4.98 -6.05
C ARG A 334 -5.25 4.31 -5.08
N LEU A 335 -5.97 5.10 -4.30
CA LEU A 335 -7.00 4.59 -3.39
C LEU A 335 -8.11 3.86 -4.16
N HIS A 336 -8.57 4.43 -5.27
CA HIS A 336 -9.53 3.76 -6.14
C HIS A 336 -8.97 2.47 -6.74
N TYR A 337 -7.72 2.44 -7.17
CA TYR A 337 -7.08 1.21 -7.64
C TYR A 337 -7.06 0.11 -6.57
N GLU A 338 -6.66 0.43 -5.34
CA GLU A 338 -6.62 -0.53 -4.23
C GLU A 338 -8.02 -1.08 -3.91
N MET A 339 -9.04 -0.22 -3.89
CA MET A 339 -10.43 -0.60 -3.69
C MET A 339 -10.94 -1.52 -4.81
N GLU A 340 -10.71 -1.16 -6.07
CA GLU A 340 -11.13 -1.94 -7.23
C GLU A 340 -10.39 -3.28 -7.31
N LEU A 341 -9.09 -3.32 -6.97
CA LEU A 341 -8.32 -4.56 -6.87
C LEU A 341 -8.88 -5.49 -5.79
N SER A 342 -9.27 -4.95 -4.62
CA SER A 342 -9.86 -5.76 -3.55
C SER A 342 -11.21 -6.35 -3.99
N THR A 343 -12.01 -5.58 -4.73
CA THR A 343 -13.28 -6.00 -5.29
C THR A 343 -13.10 -7.07 -6.37
N LEU A 344 -12.10 -6.90 -7.25
CA LEU A 344 -11.73 -7.89 -8.26
C LEU A 344 -11.34 -9.23 -7.63
N LYS A 345 -10.54 -9.20 -6.56
CA LYS A 345 -10.17 -10.42 -5.82
C LYS A 345 -11.40 -11.09 -5.22
N GLN A 346 -12.27 -10.33 -4.57
CA GLN A 346 -13.51 -10.88 -4.01
C GLN A 346 -14.37 -11.55 -5.09
N LYS A 347 -14.67 -10.85 -6.20
CA LYS A 347 -15.47 -11.41 -7.30
C LYS A 347 -14.79 -12.60 -7.99
N SER A 348 -13.47 -12.56 -8.15
CA SER A 348 -12.69 -13.70 -8.66
C SER A 348 -12.82 -14.92 -7.77
N ARG A 349 -12.76 -14.73 -6.45
CA ARG A 349 -12.94 -15.81 -5.48
C ARG A 349 -14.34 -16.38 -5.54
N GLU A 350 -15.37 -15.54 -5.51
CA GLU A 350 -16.78 -15.95 -5.60
C GLU A 350 -17.04 -16.79 -6.87
N TYR A 351 -16.62 -16.30 -8.04
CA TYR A 351 -16.72 -17.01 -9.31
C TYR A 351 -15.99 -18.37 -9.29
N CYS A 352 -14.75 -18.39 -8.78
CA CYS A 352 -13.96 -19.62 -8.70
C CYS A 352 -14.55 -20.63 -7.71
N GLU A 353 -15.08 -20.18 -6.57
CA GLU A 353 -15.72 -21.05 -5.58
C GLU A 353 -17.02 -21.65 -6.12
N GLU A 354 -17.85 -20.86 -6.81
CA GLU A 354 -19.07 -21.36 -7.46
C GLU A 354 -18.75 -22.38 -8.56
N LEU A 355 -17.75 -22.09 -9.40
CA LEU A 355 -17.27 -23.01 -10.43
C LEU A 355 -16.74 -24.31 -9.81
N ARG A 356 -15.92 -24.20 -8.74
CA ARG A 356 -15.37 -25.35 -8.00
C ARG A 356 -16.49 -26.23 -7.46
N GLN A 357 -17.46 -25.66 -6.76
CA GLN A 357 -18.59 -26.39 -6.18
C GLN A 357 -19.39 -27.10 -7.29
N THR A 358 -19.73 -26.38 -8.36
CA THR A 358 -20.51 -26.92 -9.48
C THR A 358 -19.80 -28.09 -10.17
N LEU A 359 -18.50 -27.93 -10.48
CA LEU A 359 -17.70 -28.98 -11.12
C LEU A 359 -17.53 -30.20 -10.20
N TRP A 360 -17.16 -29.98 -8.95
CA TRP A 360 -16.88 -31.07 -8.02
C TRP A 360 -18.13 -31.87 -7.65
N SER A 361 -19.25 -31.20 -7.35
CA SER A 361 -20.52 -31.88 -7.09
C SER A 361 -20.98 -32.73 -8.27
N LYS A 362 -20.81 -32.23 -9.51
CA LYS A 362 -21.14 -33.00 -10.72
C LYS A 362 -20.25 -34.23 -10.87
N LEU A 363 -18.94 -34.11 -10.67
CA LEU A 363 -18.00 -35.22 -10.79
C LEU A 363 -18.23 -36.27 -9.69
N MET A 364 -18.44 -35.84 -8.44
CA MET A 364 -18.74 -36.75 -7.32
C MET A 364 -20.07 -37.49 -7.49
N ALA A 365 -21.09 -36.85 -8.07
CA ALA A 365 -22.35 -37.51 -8.40
C ALA A 365 -22.18 -38.62 -9.45
N MET A 366 -21.21 -38.51 -10.36
CA MET A 366 -20.89 -39.57 -11.32
C MET A 366 -20.14 -40.73 -10.67
N VAL A 367 -19.17 -40.44 -9.79
CA VAL A 367 -18.42 -41.47 -9.05
C VAL A 367 -19.34 -42.31 -8.16
N THR A 368 -20.31 -41.69 -7.48
CA THR A 368 -21.25 -42.36 -6.58
C THR A 368 -22.31 -43.20 -7.29
N ARG A 369 -22.65 -42.89 -8.55
CA ARG A 369 -23.64 -43.65 -9.35
C ARG A 369 -23.07 -44.88 -10.05
N ALA A 370 -21.75 -45.03 -10.14
CA ALA A 370 -21.14 -46.24 -10.67
C ALA A 370 -21.37 -47.39 -9.68
N TYR A 371 -22.30 -48.30 -10.02
CA TYR A 371 -22.97 -49.28 -9.14
C TYR A 371 -22.11 -50.41 -8.54
N ASP A 372 -20.77 -50.34 -8.63
CA ASP A 372 -19.85 -51.26 -7.96
C ASP A 372 -18.82 -50.42 -7.19
N GLY A 373 -18.99 -50.37 -5.86
CA GLY A 373 -18.14 -49.69 -4.87
C GLY A 373 -17.02 -48.83 -5.45
N GLY A 374 -17.29 -47.52 -5.57
CA GLY A 374 -16.39 -46.46 -6.10
C GLY A 374 -14.94 -46.88 -6.25
N THR A 375 -14.60 -47.40 -7.42
CA THR A 375 -13.26 -47.92 -7.69
C THR A 375 -12.22 -46.79 -7.60
N PHE A 376 -11.03 -47.14 -7.13
CA PHE A 376 -9.91 -46.20 -6.98
C PHE A 376 -9.68 -45.35 -8.24
N ALA A 377 -9.79 -45.99 -9.40
CA ALA A 377 -9.62 -45.36 -10.70
C ALA A 377 -10.68 -44.29 -11.01
N ALA A 378 -11.94 -44.48 -10.61
CA ALA A 378 -13.02 -43.53 -10.88
C ALA A 378 -12.84 -42.23 -10.07
N MET A 379 -12.43 -42.33 -8.80
CA MET A 379 -12.14 -41.16 -7.97
C MET A 379 -10.92 -40.39 -8.46
N LEU A 380 -9.83 -41.10 -8.82
CA LEU A 380 -8.64 -40.44 -9.37
C LEU A 380 -8.95 -39.73 -10.69
N ALA A 381 -9.72 -40.36 -11.59
CA ALA A 381 -10.17 -39.75 -12.83
C ALA A 381 -11.04 -38.51 -12.58
N ALA A 382 -11.90 -38.53 -11.56
CA ALA A 382 -12.70 -37.36 -11.18
C ALA A 382 -11.83 -36.19 -10.71
N ILE A 383 -10.79 -36.43 -9.91
CA ILE A 383 -9.85 -35.38 -9.47
C ILE A 383 -9.05 -34.81 -10.65
N GLN A 384 -8.55 -35.67 -11.54
CA GLN A 384 -7.82 -35.22 -12.75
C GLN A 384 -8.72 -34.41 -13.69
N GLU A 385 -9.96 -34.85 -13.89
CA GLU A 385 -10.92 -34.15 -14.74
C GLU A 385 -11.39 -32.83 -14.11
N PHE A 386 -11.51 -32.78 -12.77
CA PHE A 386 -11.73 -31.54 -12.04
C PHE A 386 -10.61 -30.54 -12.32
N ASP A 387 -9.34 -30.94 -12.12
CA ASP A 387 -8.20 -30.05 -12.30
C ASP A 387 -8.12 -29.50 -13.73
N ARG A 388 -8.35 -30.36 -14.73
CA ARG A 388 -8.41 -29.97 -16.14
C ARG A 388 -9.51 -28.95 -16.40
N GLN A 389 -10.75 -29.24 -16.00
CA GLN A 389 -11.90 -28.35 -16.26
C GLN A 389 -11.81 -27.04 -15.47
N PHE A 390 -11.31 -27.08 -14.24
CA PHE A 390 -11.14 -25.90 -13.41
C PHE A 390 -10.07 -24.99 -14.02
N ASN A 391 -8.90 -25.53 -14.39
CA ASN A 391 -7.84 -24.71 -15.00
C ASN A 391 -8.25 -24.10 -16.34
N GLU A 392 -9.08 -24.78 -17.13
CA GLU A 392 -9.60 -24.26 -18.41
C GLU A 392 -10.61 -23.12 -18.22
N LYS A 393 -11.49 -23.20 -17.22
CA LYS A 393 -12.65 -22.28 -17.06
C LYS A 393 -12.47 -21.20 -15.99
N ALA A 394 -11.68 -21.47 -14.95
CA ALA A 394 -11.41 -20.51 -13.88
C ALA A 394 -10.54 -19.37 -14.41
N ARG A 395 -10.85 -18.15 -13.94
CA ARG A 395 -10.19 -16.90 -14.33
C ARG A 395 -10.05 -15.99 -13.11
N GLY A 396 -9.10 -15.07 -13.21
CA GLY A 396 -8.88 -14.02 -12.24
C GLY A 396 -7.89 -14.37 -11.14
N PRO A 397 -7.53 -13.37 -10.30
CA PRO A 397 -6.42 -13.45 -9.35
C PRO A 397 -6.53 -14.57 -8.31
N GLU A 398 -7.76 -14.96 -7.92
CA GLU A 398 -7.97 -15.92 -6.83
C GLU A 398 -8.05 -17.38 -7.29
N LYS A 399 -7.90 -17.64 -8.61
CA LYS A 399 -7.92 -18.98 -9.20
C LYS A 399 -7.00 -19.96 -8.46
N ALA A 400 -5.74 -19.58 -8.25
CA ALA A 400 -4.75 -20.45 -7.62
C ALA A 400 -5.02 -20.65 -6.12
N ALA A 401 -5.59 -19.66 -5.42
CA ALA A 401 -5.95 -19.78 -4.02
C ALA A 401 -7.10 -20.78 -3.82
N VAL A 402 -8.15 -20.67 -4.63
CA VAL A 402 -9.30 -21.57 -4.59
C VAL A 402 -8.91 -23.00 -4.98
N LEU A 403 -8.06 -23.16 -6.01
CA LEU A 403 -7.54 -24.49 -6.38
C LEU A 403 -6.72 -25.14 -5.26
N ARG A 404 -5.87 -24.37 -4.58
CA ARG A 404 -5.11 -24.87 -3.42
C ARG A 404 -6.03 -25.30 -2.28
N GLN A 405 -7.07 -24.51 -1.98
CA GLN A 405 -8.07 -24.87 -0.96
C GLN A 405 -8.80 -26.16 -1.32
N PHE A 406 -9.15 -26.36 -2.61
CA PHE A 406 -9.74 -27.60 -3.10
C PHE A 406 -8.86 -28.81 -2.81
N TYR A 407 -7.56 -28.71 -3.11
CA TYR A 407 -6.64 -29.81 -2.86
C TYR A 407 -6.48 -30.10 -1.36
N GLN A 408 -6.44 -29.06 -0.53
CA GLN A 408 -6.27 -29.19 0.92
C GLN A 408 -7.45 -29.86 1.63
N HIS A 409 -8.68 -29.67 1.13
CA HIS A 409 -9.87 -30.16 1.82
C HIS A 409 -10.51 -31.31 1.04
N GLU A 410 -11.08 -31.03 -0.13
CA GLU A 410 -11.88 -32.01 -0.86
C GLU A 410 -11.04 -33.11 -1.50
N ALA A 411 -9.92 -32.79 -2.15
CA ALA A 411 -9.10 -33.81 -2.80
C ALA A 411 -8.46 -34.74 -1.76
N ILE A 412 -7.89 -34.20 -0.68
CA ILE A 412 -7.35 -35.01 0.42
C ILE A 412 -8.44 -35.88 1.06
N GLN A 413 -9.63 -35.33 1.31
CA GLN A 413 -10.74 -36.11 1.85
C GLN A 413 -11.14 -37.25 0.90
N ALA A 414 -11.18 -37.00 -0.40
CA ALA A 414 -11.43 -38.04 -1.40
C ALA A 414 -10.33 -39.12 -1.39
N PHE A 415 -9.06 -38.74 -1.26
CA PHE A 415 -7.94 -39.68 -1.11
C PHE A 415 -8.00 -40.48 0.20
N GLN A 416 -8.45 -39.89 1.31
CA GLN A 416 -8.63 -40.62 2.57
C GLN A 416 -9.78 -41.64 2.50
N GLN A 417 -10.89 -41.28 1.85
CA GLN A 417 -11.99 -42.23 1.61
C GLN A 417 -11.53 -43.42 0.77
N LEU A 418 -10.73 -43.13 -0.25
CA LEU A 418 -10.11 -44.10 -1.14
C LEU A 418 -9.13 -45.04 -0.42
N GLU A 419 -8.26 -44.48 0.44
CA GLU A 419 -7.35 -45.26 1.28
C GLU A 419 -8.11 -46.24 2.19
N ASN A 420 -9.22 -45.80 2.80
CA ASN A 420 -10.07 -46.65 3.61
C ASN A 420 -10.69 -47.80 2.81
N VAL A 421 -11.16 -47.53 1.59
CA VAL A 421 -11.72 -48.57 0.70
C VAL A 421 -10.64 -49.58 0.30
N VAL A 422 -9.46 -49.13 -0.11
CA VAL A 422 -8.34 -50.00 -0.50
C VAL A 422 -7.86 -50.83 0.69
N THR A 423 -7.68 -50.22 1.85
CA THR A 423 -7.27 -50.93 3.08
C THR A 423 -8.28 -52.00 3.45
N ARG A 424 -9.58 -51.70 3.31
CA ARG A 424 -10.65 -52.68 3.54
C ARG A 424 -10.58 -53.84 2.53
N GLN A 425 -10.50 -53.55 1.23
CA GLN A 425 -10.37 -54.58 0.19
C GLN A 425 -9.13 -55.47 0.40
N LEU A 426 -8.00 -54.88 0.79
CA LEU A 426 -6.76 -55.61 1.03
C LEU A 426 -6.84 -56.47 2.29
N SER A 427 -7.51 -55.98 3.33
CA SER A 427 -7.79 -56.77 4.55
C SER A 427 -8.78 -57.92 4.29
N GLU A 428 -9.83 -57.69 3.48
CA GLU A 428 -10.80 -58.71 3.07
C GLU A 428 -10.12 -59.78 2.21
N SER A 429 -9.31 -59.39 1.22
CA SER A 429 -8.52 -60.31 0.40
C SER A 429 -7.54 -61.14 1.24
N ARG A 430 -6.85 -60.51 2.20
CA ARG A 430 -5.95 -61.22 3.13
C ARG A 430 -6.70 -62.19 4.03
N LEU A 431 -7.87 -61.82 4.54
CA LEU A 431 -8.74 -62.70 5.33
C LEU A 431 -9.22 -63.89 4.51
N GLU A 432 -9.58 -63.67 3.24
CA GLU A 432 -9.99 -64.73 2.33
C GLU A 432 -8.84 -65.71 2.02
N GLY A 433 -7.63 -65.19 1.77
CA GLY A 433 -6.42 -66.00 1.63
C GLY A 433 -6.10 -66.82 2.88
N LEU A 434 -6.23 -66.23 4.07
CA LEU A 434 -6.05 -66.94 5.34
C LEU A 434 -7.12 -68.01 5.57
N ARG A 435 -8.38 -67.77 5.19
CA ARG A 435 -9.46 -68.77 5.26
C ARG A 435 -9.15 -69.96 4.35
N LEU A 436 -8.78 -69.71 3.10
CA LEU A 436 -8.37 -70.75 2.14
C LEU A 436 -7.18 -71.57 2.66
N GLN A 437 -6.18 -70.92 3.25
CA GLN A 437 -5.04 -71.60 3.84
C GLN A 437 -5.44 -72.46 5.04
N LEU A 438 -6.30 -71.95 5.94
CA LEU A 438 -6.80 -72.69 7.10
C LEU A 438 -7.62 -73.93 6.67
N GLU A 439 -8.45 -73.80 5.63
CA GLU A 439 -9.23 -74.89 5.07
C GLU A 439 -8.33 -75.97 4.45
N LYS A 440 -7.26 -75.55 3.76
CA LYS A 440 -6.23 -76.45 3.24
C LYS A 440 -5.45 -77.17 4.37
N ASP A 441 -5.08 -76.46 5.43
CA ASP A 441 -4.37 -77.05 6.56
C ASP A 441 -5.27 -78.01 7.35
N PHE A 442 -6.56 -77.68 7.49
CA PHE A 442 -7.55 -78.54 8.14
C PHE A 442 -7.76 -79.83 7.34
N THR A 443 -7.90 -79.74 6.01
CA THR A 443 -8.04 -80.91 5.14
C THR A 443 -6.80 -81.79 5.16
N ALA A 444 -5.60 -81.20 5.07
CA ALA A 444 -4.34 -81.93 5.18
C ALA A 444 -4.18 -82.65 6.54
N LYS A 445 -4.50 -81.98 7.65
CA LYS A 445 -4.46 -82.61 8.99
C LYS A 445 -5.49 -83.73 9.14
N LYS A 446 -6.68 -83.57 8.59
CA LYS A 446 -7.72 -84.62 8.57
C LYS A 446 -7.23 -85.85 7.81
N GLU A 447 -6.62 -85.65 6.63
CA GLU A 447 -6.05 -86.74 5.83
C GLU A 447 -4.90 -87.44 6.56
N ALA A 448 -3.98 -86.69 7.17
CA ALA A 448 -2.88 -87.24 7.96
C ALA A 448 -3.38 -88.06 9.16
N LEU A 449 -4.44 -87.60 9.85
CA LEU A 449 -5.05 -88.33 10.96
C LEU A 449 -5.72 -89.63 10.50
N VAL A 450 -6.40 -89.61 9.35
CA VAL A 450 -7.00 -90.81 8.75
C VAL A 450 -5.91 -91.83 8.40
N GLU A 451 -4.79 -91.39 7.82
CA GLU A 451 -3.68 -92.28 7.51
C GLU A 451 -3.01 -92.84 8.78
N HIS A 452 -2.84 -92.03 9.83
CA HIS A 452 -2.36 -92.53 11.13
C HIS A 452 -3.26 -93.64 11.69
N PHE A 453 -4.58 -93.47 11.67
CA PHE A 453 -5.52 -94.50 12.13
C PHE A 453 -5.48 -95.77 11.26
N LYS A 454 -5.26 -95.66 9.95
CA LYS A 454 -5.03 -96.84 9.09
C LYS A 454 -3.74 -97.56 9.44
N GLN A 455 -2.66 -96.82 9.72
CA GLN A 455 -1.38 -97.39 10.13
C GLN A 455 -1.48 -98.08 11.50
N GLU A 456 -2.12 -97.47 12.49
CA GLU A 456 -2.39 -98.11 13.78
C GLU A 456 -3.25 -99.36 13.62
N GLN A 457 -4.32 -99.30 12.81
CA GLN A 457 -5.15 -100.47 12.53
C GLN A 457 -4.34 -101.61 11.89
N ALA A 458 -3.43 -101.29 10.97
CA ALA A 458 -2.53 -102.26 10.37
C ALA A 458 -1.58 -102.85 11.42
N GLN A 459 -0.95 -102.01 12.25
CA GLN A 459 -0.05 -102.46 13.33
C GLN A 459 -0.76 -103.37 14.35
N LEU A 460 -2.00 -103.06 14.72
CA LEU A 460 -2.85 -103.89 15.58
C LEU A 460 -3.13 -105.26 14.95
N ARG A 461 -3.46 -105.31 13.65
CA ARG A 461 -3.64 -106.59 12.93
C ARG A 461 -2.35 -107.41 12.88
N THR A 462 -1.21 -106.78 12.67
CA THR A 462 0.10 -107.46 12.67
C THR A 462 0.48 -107.96 14.06
N SER A 463 0.16 -107.21 15.12
CA SER A 463 0.37 -107.63 16.51
C SER A 463 -0.49 -108.84 16.86
N MET A 464 -1.78 -108.82 16.52
CA MET A 464 -2.69 -109.95 16.73
C MET A 464 -2.24 -111.21 15.98
N ALA A 465 -1.66 -111.07 14.79
CA ALA A 465 -1.12 -112.21 14.04
C ALA A 465 0.12 -112.83 14.73
N ARG A 466 1.02 -112.01 15.29
CA ARG A 466 2.18 -112.49 16.05
C ARG A 466 1.77 -113.18 17.35
N ASP A 467 0.74 -112.69 18.03
CA ASP A 467 0.23 -113.30 19.26
C ASP A 467 -0.41 -114.68 19.02
N MET A 468 -1.04 -114.90 17.86
CA MET A 468 -1.50 -116.25 17.48
C MET A 468 -0.35 -117.21 17.16
N GLU A 469 0.74 -116.74 16.56
CA GLU A 469 1.90 -117.56 16.22
C GLU A 469 2.70 -117.99 17.47
N THR A 470 2.86 -117.11 18.45
CA THR A 470 3.52 -117.43 19.73
C THR A 470 2.70 -118.41 20.58
N MET A 471 1.37 -118.32 20.54
CA MET A 471 0.49 -119.29 21.20
C MET A 471 0.63 -120.69 20.58
N GLN A 472 0.81 -120.78 19.26
CA GLN A 472 1.00 -122.04 18.54
C GLN A 472 2.35 -122.72 18.87
N LYS A 473 3.44 -121.94 18.96
CA LYS A 473 4.77 -122.42 19.39
C LYS A 473 4.80 -122.88 20.87
N MET A 474 3.97 -122.28 21.73
CA MET A 474 3.83 -122.71 23.13
C MET A 474 3.19 -124.11 23.27
N HIS A 475 2.25 -124.45 22.38
CA HIS A 475 1.64 -125.78 22.36
C HIS A 475 2.62 -126.87 21.88
N GLU A 476 3.51 -126.56 20.94
CA GLU A 476 4.55 -127.47 20.44
C GLU A 476 5.66 -127.72 21.48
N ALA A 477 6.02 -126.72 22.30
CA ALA A 477 7.00 -126.86 23.37
C ALA A 477 6.50 -127.71 24.57
N LYS A 478 5.18 -127.84 24.74
CA LYS A 478 4.56 -128.65 25.82
C LYS A 478 4.54 -130.16 25.50
N ALA A 479 4.74 -130.55 24.24
CA ALA A 479 4.75 -131.95 23.79
C ALA A 479 6.14 -132.63 23.86
N ALA A 480 7.23 -131.88 24.00
CA ALA A 480 8.60 -132.40 23.93
C ALA A 480 9.25 -132.77 25.29
N ARG A 481 8.54 -132.64 26.42
CA ARG A 481 9.12 -132.71 27.79
C ARG A 481 8.75 -133.98 28.59
N VAL A 482 8.54 -135.12 27.93
CA VAL A 482 8.10 -136.39 28.58
C VAL A 482 9.10 -137.56 28.45
N LYS A 483 10.34 -137.36 27.97
CA LYS A 483 11.35 -138.44 28.03
C LYS A 483 12.74 -137.95 28.41
N ILE A 484 13.26 -138.62 29.45
CA ILE A 484 14.67 -138.72 29.90
C ILE A 484 14.97 -137.88 31.15
N ASP A 485 14.51 -138.40 32.29
CA ASP A 485 15.17 -138.28 33.59
C ASP A 485 15.81 -139.64 33.92
N GLY A 486 17.10 -139.66 34.28
CA GLY A 486 17.76 -140.92 34.61
C GLY A 486 19.21 -140.91 35.06
N SER A 487 19.94 -139.78 35.14
CA SER A 487 21.34 -139.82 35.63
C SER A 487 21.87 -138.54 36.29
N GLU A 488 21.08 -137.83 37.11
CA GLU A 488 21.50 -136.59 37.78
C GLU A 488 21.62 -136.65 39.32
N THR A 489 21.85 -137.82 39.91
CA THR A 489 22.05 -137.95 41.37
C THR A 489 23.53 -138.09 41.80
N LYS A 490 24.48 -137.84 40.90
CA LYS A 490 25.92 -137.64 41.21
C LYS A 490 26.46 -136.23 40.90
N ARG A 491 25.72 -135.44 40.10
CA ARG A 491 26.09 -134.09 39.61
C ARG A 491 25.77 -132.95 40.60
N LEU A 492 24.76 -133.13 41.46
CA LEU A 492 24.32 -132.12 42.44
C LEU A 492 25.27 -131.91 43.64
N ARG A 493 26.37 -132.65 43.74
CA ARG A 493 27.37 -132.46 44.80
C ARG A 493 28.58 -131.61 44.34
N GLU A 494 28.77 -131.44 43.03
CA GLU A 494 29.83 -130.61 42.43
C GLU A 494 29.32 -129.19 42.07
N GLU A 495 28.03 -129.03 41.75
CA GLU A 495 27.42 -127.73 41.46
C GLU A 495 27.34 -126.78 42.69
N LEU A 496 27.39 -127.31 43.92
CA LEU A 496 27.34 -126.52 45.15
C LEU A 496 28.69 -125.84 45.49
N THR A 497 29.80 -126.36 44.96
CA THR A 497 31.14 -125.74 45.05
C THR A 497 31.38 -124.69 43.97
N GLU A 498 30.80 -124.85 42.78
CA GLU A 498 30.90 -123.87 41.68
C GLU A 498 30.01 -122.63 41.93
N LEU A 499 28.84 -122.80 42.57
CA LEU A 499 27.97 -121.69 43.00
C LEU A 499 28.62 -120.78 44.06
N LYS A 500 29.51 -121.32 44.92
CA LYS A 500 30.28 -120.50 45.88
C LYS A 500 31.39 -119.67 45.22
N ARG A 501 31.91 -120.10 44.08
CA ARG A 501 32.91 -119.37 43.28
C ARG A 501 32.27 -118.26 42.44
N GLN A 502 31.08 -118.51 41.91
CA GLN A 502 30.31 -117.52 41.12
C GLN A 502 29.68 -116.42 41.98
N TYR A 503 29.39 -116.68 43.26
CA TYR A 503 28.87 -115.68 44.20
C TYR A 503 29.92 -114.59 44.52
N THR A 504 31.18 -114.97 44.77
CA THR A 504 32.27 -114.01 45.03
C THR A 504 32.66 -113.19 43.80
N GLU A 505 32.52 -113.75 42.59
CA GLU A 505 32.80 -113.08 41.32
C GLU A 505 31.69 -112.08 40.92
N GLN A 506 30.44 -112.28 41.40
CA GLN A 506 29.36 -111.30 41.25
C GLN A 506 29.40 -110.22 42.32
N GLU A 507 29.89 -110.51 43.53
CA GLU A 507 30.07 -109.54 44.61
C GLU A 507 31.15 -108.49 44.26
N GLU A 508 32.27 -108.90 43.64
CA GLU A 508 33.28 -107.95 43.12
C GLU A 508 32.77 -107.09 41.94
N LYS A 509 31.94 -107.65 41.06
CA LYS A 509 31.32 -106.87 39.96
C LYS A 509 30.24 -105.90 40.45
N ALA A 510 29.54 -106.23 41.53
CA ALA A 510 28.58 -105.34 42.18
C ALA A 510 29.30 -104.13 42.82
N ILE A 511 30.45 -104.35 43.47
CA ILE A 511 31.26 -103.26 44.07
C ILE A 511 31.83 -102.31 43.00
N VAL A 512 32.25 -102.81 41.83
CA VAL A 512 32.74 -101.96 40.72
C VAL A 512 31.60 -101.17 40.06
N LEU A 513 30.41 -101.76 39.91
CA LEU A 513 29.23 -101.05 39.40
C LEU A 513 28.68 -100.03 40.39
N GLU A 514 28.74 -100.32 41.70
CA GLU A 514 28.36 -99.38 42.76
C GLU A 514 29.32 -98.18 42.81
N HIS A 515 30.63 -98.39 42.62
CA HIS A 515 31.60 -97.30 42.46
C HIS A 515 31.36 -96.47 41.19
N ALA A 516 31.07 -97.10 40.04
CA ALA A 516 30.77 -96.38 38.80
C ALA A 516 29.43 -95.60 38.87
N GLN A 517 28.45 -96.13 39.59
CA GLN A 517 27.16 -95.47 39.85
C GLN A 517 27.31 -94.34 40.87
N GLN A 518 28.19 -94.48 41.87
CA GLN A 518 28.55 -93.43 42.82
C GLN A 518 29.34 -92.30 42.15
N ASP A 519 30.23 -92.62 41.21
CA ASP A 519 31.00 -91.62 40.45
C ASP A 519 30.11 -90.86 39.45
N SER A 520 29.17 -91.54 38.79
CA SER A 520 28.18 -90.92 37.91
C SER A 520 27.20 -90.03 38.68
N THR A 521 26.74 -90.45 39.87
CA THR A 521 25.90 -89.62 40.75
C THR A 521 26.67 -88.45 41.33
N ASN A 522 27.96 -88.61 41.67
CA ASN A 522 28.81 -87.50 42.09
C ASN A 522 29.08 -86.50 40.95
N GLN A 523 29.31 -86.96 39.72
CA GLN A 523 29.46 -86.09 38.54
C GLN A 523 28.16 -85.35 38.21
N ASN A 524 27.01 -86.03 38.26
CA ASN A 524 25.70 -85.40 38.10
C ASN A 524 25.41 -84.40 39.23
N ARG A 525 25.83 -84.67 40.47
CA ARG A 525 25.69 -83.73 41.59
C ARG A 525 26.55 -82.49 41.38
N VAL A 526 27.79 -82.64 40.89
CA VAL A 526 28.68 -81.53 40.56
C VAL A 526 28.15 -80.70 39.37
N LEU A 527 27.60 -81.37 38.35
CA LEU A 527 26.95 -80.70 37.22
C LEU A 527 25.67 -79.97 37.66
N ALA A 528 24.84 -80.57 38.51
CA ALA A 528 23.66 -79.93 39.06
C ALA A 528 24.02 -78.70 39.89
N THR A 529 25.04 -78.78 40.75
CA THR A 529 25.53 -77.60 41.48
C THR A 529 26.09 -76.53 40.55
N LYS A 530 26.76 -76.90 39.45
CA LYS A 530 27.25 -75.93 38.46
C LYS A 530 26.12 -75.28 37.65
N VAL A 531 25.07 -76.02 37.33
CA VAL A 531 23.87 -75.48 36.69
C VAL A 531 23.15 -74.52 37.64
N GLU A 532 23.02 -74.87 38.91
CA GLU A 532 22.41 -74.00 39.92
C GLU A 532 23.25 -72.74 40.18
N GLU A 533 24.59 -72.86 40.22
CA GLU A 533 25.50 -71.71 40.27
C GLU A 533 25.37 -70.81 39.03
N LEU A 534 25.25 -71.37 37.83
CA LEU A 534 25.04 -70.63 36.58
C LEU A 534 23.66 -69.98 36.51
N GLU A 535 22.61 -70.63 37.02
CA GLU A 535 21.28 -70.03 37.12
C GLU A 535 21.26 -68.87 38.12
N ILE A 536 21.91 -69.02 39.27
CA ILE A 536 22.07 -67.94 40.25
C ILE A 536 22.89 -66.80 39.65
N ALA A 537 23.96 -67.10 38.91
CA ALA A 537 24.75 -66.09 38.20
C ALA A 537 23.94 -65.37 37.11
N MET A 538 23.12 -66.09 36.34
CA MET A 538 22.25 -65.51 35.31
C MET A 538 21.14 -64.65 35.92
N ARG A 539 20.54 -65.07 37.04
CA ARG A 539 19.55 -64.25 37.77
C ARG A 539 20.20 -62.97 38.34
N ARG A 540 21.43 -63.05 38.85
CA ARG A 540 22.20 -61.87 39.28
C ARG A 540 22.56 -60.98 38.10
N GLU A 541 22.92 -61.54 36.94
CA GLU A 541 23.22 -60.77 35.74
C GLU A 541 21.99 -60.06 35.17
N MET A 542 20.84 -60.72 35.18
CA MET A 542 19.54 -60.10 34.86
C MET A 542 19.18 -58.99 35.84
N ALA A 543 19.38 -59.19 37.14
CA ALA A 543 19.15 -58.15 38.15
C ALA A 543 20.08 -56.94 37.92
N ASN A 544 21.37 -57.18 37.67
CA ASN A 544 22.34 -56.12 37.38
C ASN A 544 22.03 -55.38 36.06
N ARG A 545 21.56 -56.09 35.02
CA ARG A 545 21.10 -55.46 33.77
C ARG A 545 19.85 -54.61 33.98
N THR A 546 18.93 -55.06 34.83
CA THR A 546 17.71 -54.32 35.15
C THR A 546 18.08 -53.04 35.93
N GLU A 547 18.95 -53.15 36.93
CA GLU A 547 19.49 -52.00 37.66
C GLU A 547 20.26 -51.04 36.75
N LEU A 548 21.04 -51.55 35.78
CA LEU A 548 21.73 -50.72 34.79
C LEU A 548 20.75 -50.00 33.85
N VAL A 549 19.69 -50.66 33.40
CA VAL A 549 18.63 -50.06 32.58
C VAL A 549 17.89 -48.97 33.36
N ASP A 550 17.55 -49.23 34.63
CA ASP A 550 16.90 -48.24 35.50
C ASP A 550 17.84 -47.04 35.76
N THR A 551 19.14 -47.29 35.94
CA THR A 551 20.14 -46.23 36.11
C THR A 551 20.32 -45.42 34.82
N LEU A 552 20.33 -46.07 33.65
CA LEU A 552 20.38 -45.40 32.36
C LEU A 552 19.10 -44.59 32.11
N ALA A 553 17.92 -45.12 32.43
CA ALA A 553 16.66 -44.41 32.32
C ALA A 553 16.62 -43.18 33.24
N LEU A 554 17.11 -43.30 34.47
CA LEU A 554 17.25 -42.17 35.40
C LEU A 554 18.26 -41.13 34.88
N THR A 555 19.37 -41.58 34.29
CA THR A 555 20.40 -40.69 33.74
C THR A 555 19.92 -39.96 32.48
N ILE A 556 19.17 -40.64 31.62
CA ILE A 556 18.52 -40.05 30.44
C ILE A 556 17.49 -39.01 30.90
N LYS A 557 16.66 -39.33 31.89
CA LYS A 557 15.70 -38.38 32.44
C LYS A 557 16.37 -37.13 33.05
N ILE A 558 17.47 -37.31 33.78
CA ILE A 558 18.27 -36.17 34.31
C ILE A 558 18.92 -35.37 33.17
N ALA A 559 19.31 -36.02 32.07
CA ALA A 559 19.87 -35.35 30.90
C ALA A 559 18.79 -34.56 30.14
N GLU A 560 17.59 -35.11 29.96
CA GLU A 560 16.43 -34.43 29.37
C GLU A 560 16.00 -33.23 30.22
N GLU A 561 15.95 -33.37 31.55
CA GLU A 561 15.66 -32.25 32.46
C GLU A 561 16.74 -31.15 32.38
N LYS A 562 18.02 -31.51 32.24
CA LYS A 562 19.10 -30.55 32.00
C LYS A 562 19.03 -29.90 30.61
N GLU A 563 18.66 -30.65 29.58
CA GLU A 563 18.48 -30.12 28.23
C GLU A 563 17.32 -29.12 28.20
N ASN A 564 16.21 -29.44 28.87
CA ASN A 564 15.08 -28.51 29.03
C ASN A 564 15.49 -27.24 29.79
N ALA A 565 16.23 -27.37 30.89
CA ALA A 565 16.73 -26.21 31.63
C ALA A 565 17.73 -25.37 30.81
N LEU A 566 18.55 -25.99 29.97
CA LEU A 566 19.43 -25.28 29.05
C LEU A 566 18.67 -24.61 27.91
N ASN A 567 17.62 -25.24 27.38
CA ASN A 567 16.75 -24.66 26.36
C ASN A 567 15.96 -23.47 26.90
N GLU A 568 15.45 -23.54 28.13
CA GLU A 568 14.85 -22.39 28.82
C GLU A 568 15.86 -21.26 28.98
N LYS A 569 17.10 -21.57 29.38
CA LYS A 569 18.16 -20.57 29.51
C LYS A 569 18.61 -19.98 28.17
N ILE A 570 18.58 -20.76 27.09
CA ILE A 570 18.82 -20.27 25.73
C ILE A 570 17.68 -19.35 25.30
N ALA A 571 16.43 -19.68 25.60
CA ALA A 571 15.28 -18.84 25.30
C ALA A 571 15.32 -17.51 26.09
N GLU A 572 15.68 -17.55 27.38
CA GLU A 572 15.91 -16.36 28.20
C GLU A 572 17.04 -15.49 27.64
N LEU A 573 18.17 -16.09 27.26
CA LEU A 573 19.29 -15.37 26.66
C LEU A 573 18.95 -14.81 25.27
N GLN A 574 18.13 -15.49 24.48
CA GLN A 574 17.63 -14.98 23.19
C GLN A 574 16.68 -13.79 23.39
N LEU A 575 15.83 -13.84 24.42
CA LEU A 575 14.98 -12.71 24.81
C LEU A 575 15.83 -11.52 25.26
N GLU A 576 16.81 -11.74 26.15
CA GLU A 576 17.70 -10.69 26.66
C GLU A 576 18.60 -10.13 25.55
N LEU A 577 19.07 -10.98 24.63
CA LEU A 577 19.79 -10.55 23.43
C LEU A 577 18.87 -9.73 22.52
N GLY A 578 17.61 -10.14 22.33
CA GLY A 578 16.61 -9.38 21.57
C GLY A 578 16.34 -8.00 22.18
N GLU A 579 16.16 -7.92 23.50
CA GLU A 579 15.98 -6.65 24.22
C GLU A 579 17.22 -5.75 24.15
N LYS A 580 18.42 -6.32 24.30
CA LYS A 580 19.69 -5.58 24.14
C LYS A 580 19.91 -5.14 22.70
N THR A 581 19.58 -5.98 21.73
CA THR A 581 19.70 -5.62 20.30
C THR A 581 18.71 -4.52 19.95
N PHE A 582 17.48 -4.58 20.45
CA PHE A 582 16.48 -3.53 20.28
C PHE A 582 16.91 -2.20 20.95
N ARG A 583 17.50 -2.24 22.16
CA ARG A 583 18.08 -1.05 22.79
C ARG A 583 19.24 -0.48 22.01
N VAL A 584 20.16 -1.33 21.55
CA VAL A 584 21.33 -0.89 20.76
C VAL A 584 20.90 -0.35 19.41
N GLU A 585 19.92 -0.95 18.74
CA GLU A 585 19.32 -0.43 17.51
C GLU A 585 18.63 0.92 17.74
N GLY A 586 17.91 1.08 18.86
CA GLY A 586 17.33 2.35 19.27
C GLY A 586 18.40 3.43 19.51
N GLU A 587 19.45 3.09 20.27
CA GLU A 587 20.59 3.98 20.51
C GLU A 587 21.32 4.33 19.21
N LEU A 588 21.48 3.38 18.27
CA LEU A 588 22.07 3.60 16.95
C LEU A 588 21.19 4.50 16.07
N GLN A 589 19.87 4.36 16.17
CA GLN A 589 18.91 5.17 15.44
C GLN A 589 18.88 6.60 15.99
N ASP A 590 18.97 6.76 17.31
CA ASP A 590 19.12 8.04 17.99
C ASP A 590 20.47 8.68 17.65
N LEU A 591 21.57 7.93 17.65
CA LEU A 591 22.89 8.40 17.21
C LEU A 591 22.91 8.78 15.73
N ALA A 592 22.23 8.04 14.87
CA ALA A 592 22.10 8.36 13.45
C ALA A 592 21.26 9.62 13.23
N GLN A 593 20.21 9.84 14.03
CA GLN A 593 19.47 11.10 14.05
C GLN A 593 20.33 12.25 14.57
N LEU A 594 21.12 12.02 15.63
CA LEU A 594 22.04 13.03 16.16
C LEU A 594 23.08 13.40 15.09
N LEU A 595 23.66 12.42 14.40
CA LEU A 595 24.62 12.62 13.31
C LEU A 595 24.02 13.38 12.13
N ARG A 596 22.77 13.09 11.75
CA ARG A 596 22.05 13.88 10.73
C ARG A 596 21.89 15.32 11.19
N LYS A 597 21.46 15.54 12.42
CA LYS A 597 21.30 16.88 13.00
C LYS A 597 22.63 17.63 13.10
N THR A 598 23.71 16.97 13.51
CA THR A 598 25.05 17.58 13.54
C THR A 598 25.58 17.83 12.13
N ASN A 599 25.22 17.01 11.13
CA ASN A 599 25.58 17.24 9.75
C ASN A 599 24.76 18.40 9.14
N GLU A 600 23.49 18.54 9.48
CA GLU A 600 22.66 19.69 9.15
C GLU A 600 23.20 20.97 9.80
N GLU A 601 23.56 20.94 11.09
CA GLU A 601 24.20 22.05 11.79
C GLU A 601 25.58 22.39 11.18
N LYS A 602 26.35 21.39 10.76
CA LYS A 602 27.63 21.57 10.05
C LYS A 602 27.41 22.21 8.68
N GLU A 603 26.42 21.75 7.91
CA GLU A 603 26.07 22.35 6.61
C GLU A 603 25.60 23.79 6.79
N GLU A 604 24.83 24.08 7.85
CA GLU A 604 24.37 25.43 8.17
C GLU A 604 25.52 26.34 8.65
N LEU A 605 26.44 25.82 9.47
CA LEU A 605 27.67 26.51 9.86
C LEU A 605 28.59 26.75 8.68
N GLN A 606 28.72 25.78 7.77
CA GLN A 606 29.51 25.93 6.56
C GLN A 606 28.86 26.91 5.59
N LYS A 607 27.53 26.99 5.55
CA LYS A 607 26.78 28.03 4.84
C LYS A 607 27.01 29.41 5.46
N LYS A 608 26.91 29.55 6.79
CA LYS A 608 27.21 30.80 7.53
C LYS A 608 28.68 31.23 7.40
N LEU A 609 29.61 30.27 7.37
CA LEU A 609 31.03 30.50 7.16
C LEU A 609 31.29 30.97 5.72
N ASN A 610 30.68 30.34 4.72
CA ASN A 610 30.75 30.80 3.33
C ASN A 610 30.13 32.19 3.17
N GLU A 611 29.03 32.48 3.87
CA GLU A 611 28.39 33.79 3.89
C GLU A 611 29.26 34.85 4.59
N PHE A 612 29.98 34.46 5.65
CA PHE A 612 30.98 35.28 6.31
C PHE A 612 32.17 35.55 5.39
N PHE A 613 32.75 34.54 4.74
CA PHE A 613 33.81 34.73 3.75
C PHE A 613 33.36 35.65 2.61
N LEU A 614 32.14 35.49 2.11
CA LEU A 614 31.57 36.37 1.08
C LEU A 614 31.46 37.83 1.56
N LYS A 615 31.02 38.04 2.80
CA LYS A 615 30.93 39.37 3.45
C LYS A 615 32.30 39.98 3.72
N VAL A 616 33.30 39.18 4.08
CA VAL A 616 34.68 39.64 4.28
C VAL A 616 35.32 40.01 2.93
N THR A 617 35.08 39.26 1.86
CA THR A 617 35.56 39.60 0.50
C THR A 617 34.92 40.84 -0.11
N ALA A 618 33.84 41.36 0.49
CA ALA A 618 33.17 42.60 0.07
C ALA A 618 33.66 43.85 0.84
N LEU A 619 34.57 43.70 1.81
CA LEU A 619 35.18 44.83 2.53
C LEU A 619 36.35 45.44 1.72
N PRO A 620 36.70 46.73 1.92
CA PRO A 620 37.89 47.35 1.32
C PRO A 620 39.20 46.63 1.72
N ASP A 621 40.17 46.57 0.80
CA ASP A 621 41.44 45.82 0.96
C ASP A 621 42.20 46.09 2.26
N THR A 622 42.12 47.31 2.80
CA THR A 622 42.76 47.70 4.07
C THR A 622 42.13 47.08 5.33
N LEU A 623 40.85 46.67 5.27
CA LEU A 623 40.15 45.99 6.36
C LEU A 623 40.17 44.47 6.22
N GLN A 624 40.27 43.93 5.00
CA GLN A 624 40.45 42.49 4.76
C GLN A 624 41.77 41.98 5.34
N GLN A 625 42.84 42.77 5.22
CA GLN A 625 44.14 42.44 5.82
C GLN A 625 44.09 42.41 7.36
N HIS A 626 43.22 43.20 7.99
CA HIS A 626 43.10 43.18 9.47
C HIS A 626 42.29 41.98 10.01
N LEU A 627 41.43 41.39 9.18
CA LEU A 627 40.62 40.21 9.53
C LEU A 627 41.34 38.88 9.24
N PHE A 628 42.21 38.82 8.21
CA PHE A 628 42.97 37.63 7.86
C PHE A 628 44.44 37.64 8.34
N CYS A 629 44.96 38.80 8.74
CA CYS A 629 46.27 38.91 9.39
C CYS A 629 46.09 39.46 10.81
N LEU A 630 45.55 38.62 11.69
CA LEU A 630 45.99 38.62 13.09
C LEU A 630 47.17 37.64 13.14
N ASP A 631 48.34 38.17 13.50
CA ASP A 631 49.50 37.39 13.89
C ASP A 631 49.09 36.39 14.98
N ASN A 632 48.90 35.12 14.60
CA ASN A 632 48.72 34.02 15.53
C ASN A 632 50.09 33.39 15.81
N ASP A 633 50.72 33.83 16.90
CA ASP A 633 51.76 33.09 17.64
C ASP A 633 51.12 31.94 18.46
N GLY A 634 50.15 31.24 17.85
CA GLY A 634 49.32 30.24 18.50
C GLY A 634 49.03 29.13 17.53
N GLN A 635 49.99 28.22 17.39
CA GLN A 635 49.82 26.95 16.71
C GLN A 635 48.77 26.13 17.48
N VAL A 636 47.48 26.35 17.18
CA VAL A 636 46.40 25.50 17.67
C VAL A 636 46.36 24.28 16.77
N ASP A 637 46.98 23.22 17.26
CA ASP A 637 47.06 21.93 16.59
C ASP A 637 45.65 21.32 16.54
N PHE A 638 45.00 21.46 15.38
CA PHE A 638 43.64 20.96 15.13
C PHE A 638 43.53 19.44 15.34
N ALA A 639 44.67 18.74 15.31
CA ALA A 639 44.80 17.33 15.64
C ALA A 639 44.44 17.06 17.11
N ASP A 640 44.89 17.89 18.07
CA ASP A 640 44.69 17.66 19.51
C ASP A 640 43.26 17.96 20.00
N ALA A 641 42.57 18.92 19.37
CA ALA A 641 41.17 19.22 19.70
C ALA A 641 40.20 18.11 19.26
N LEU A 642 40.51 17.40 18.17
CA LEU A 642 39.76 16.23 17.70
C LEU A 642 40.00 14.99 18.57
N THR A 643 41.22 14.82 19.08
CA THR A 643 41.55 13.71 20.02
C THR A 643 40.81 13.85 21.34
N SER A 644 40.63 15.09 21.85
CA SER A 644 39.90 15.33 23.11
C SER A 644 38.38 15.14 23.01
N TYR A 645 37.79 15.26 21.83
CA TYR A 645 36.34 15.07 21.64
C TYR A 645 35.97 13.61 21.38
N MET A 646 36.88 12.82 20.78
CA MET A 646 36.68 11.39 20.50
C MET A 646 37.08 10.45 21.66
N SER A 647 37.57 11.00 22.78
CA SER A 647 38.00 10.24 23.96
C SER A 647 37.00 10.25 25.13
N ARG A 648 35.70 10.41 24.87
CA ARG A 648 34.62 10.20 25.85
C ARG A 648 33.58 9.22 25.35
#